data_AF-A0A9Q3FQF8-F1
#
_entry.id   AF-A0A9Q3FQF8-F1
#
_cell.length_a   1.000
_cell.length_b   1.000
_cell.length_c   1.000
_cell.angle_alpha   90.00
_cell.angle_beta   90.00
_cell.angle_gamma   90.00
#
_symmetry.space_group_name_H-M   'P 1'
#
loop_
_entity.id
_entity.type
_entity.pdbx_description
1 polymer ?
#
loop_
_entity_poly.entity_id
_entity_poly.type
_entity_poly.pdbx_seq_one_letter_code
_entity_poly.pdbx_strand_id
1 'polypeptide(L)'
;LVLQFIMWLYLVCGLSRDNCRKARDMILNIIQLISQKAIKHNSLLSRVPCDIRTISKRLKLEFPLEEQVCCQKCYSLYDIEIAPEECTYQPTIASNKCYNDLFHPHKIHPFPQICFSSTTRNSKHRHVEGGQIRLAGQPRLRIPQARFISQSIHSWIDWFLNIPGIEAGIDQWKLQLASNTNVAVSDVAQGRIWKDLFSCSSNETLELGFGLFVDWFNPRGNRISGKQVSMGIIVLHCFNLQPRERFQPKYTCLAGLIPSPNQPDMVTISNVFKPLIDELLELNCGVKIVTPKYRNGRMVVVKLVGLIGDIVATHKVGGFVSHSAKHFCSWCELQDNQRADLKLGNPRQRRTVLNASHQWNGARTPRLRENFAKKNGIRWSELNRLPYWDPVANIALGVLHNWYEGVLQHHVRYRWGFDSAILQHKRSQSDLSGSESESESDEEMVDAFLSEDNEGFANQSYLSEEIIKKIRKRLREVVVPKGISHLPVGLCTARNGKLKANEWSVFFQVYLRLVILDIFWDLGPKDQLFLVNIGALIQCTEIVGARSVTQQDAQLFEQQYSVYQRTSNVLFPHIRITPNHHYAMHIPEQLLRWGPLNGISEYGGERLVGLLQKLKTNSLNSSSEKTIMKKFGQLQKLQQVEPELQKEFTNKCESSSTRKKALDDSSYLELLRHLQKEQPQLRDYRDLPHPPHSQVLTNFAIEHLHLSWRFGMKLSRHSPNNLIFVKKGKSDIQFAQIAHILDLVNNDVHKGPILMVCLFDPVQDYEVGFEGLDDFLVV
;
A
#
# COMPACT_ATOMS: atom_id res chain seq x y z
N LEU A 1 21.43 -20.64 -25.42
CA LEU A 1 21.30 -19.16 -25.38
C LEU A 1 20.27 -18.67 -24.39
N VAL A 2 18.95 -18.88 -24.57
CA VAL A 2 17.93 -18.37 -23.61
C VAL A 2 18.21 -18.82 -22.18
N LEU A 3 18.43 -20.12 -21.94
CA LEU A 3 18.74 -20.64 -20.60
C LEU A 3 20.03 -20.01 -20.00
N GLN A 4 21.07 -19.83 -20.81
CA GLN A 4 22.32 -19.18 -20.39
C GLN A 4 22.10 -17.70 -20.03
N PHE A 5 21.28 -16.98 -20.81
CA PHE A 5 20.91 -15.60 -20.52
C PHE A 5 20.10 -15.48 -19.22
N ILE A 6 19.15 -16.39 -18.98
CA ILE A 6 18.38 -16.41 -17.72
C ILE A 6 19.30 -16.72 -16.53
N MET A 7 20.24 -17.65 -16.68
CA MET A 7 21.24 -17.92 -15.64
C MET A 7 22.19 -16.74 -15.42
N TRP A 8 22.56 -16.01 -16.47
CA TRP A 8 23.33 -14.78 -16.37
C TRP A 8 22.56 -13.68 -15.62
N LEU A 9 21.27 -13.50 -15.91
CA LEU A 9 20.41 -12.58 -15.16
C LEU A 9 20.34 -12.94 -13.66
N TYR A 10 20.24 -14.23 -13.35
CA TYR A 10 20.20 -14.71 -11.96
C TYR A 10 21.55 -14.53 -11.24
N LEU A 11 22.63 -15.05 -11.81
CA LEU A 11 23.95 -15.11 -11.16
C LEU A 11 24.73 -13.81 -11.24
N VAL A 12 24.67 -13.10 -12.37
CA VAL A 12 25.48 -11.90 -12.63
C VAL A 12 24.70 -10.62 -12.34
N CYS A 13 23.44 -10.54 -12.77
CA CYS A 13 22.61 -9.35 -12.51
C CYS A 13 21.86 -9.39 -11.17
N GLY A 14 21.86 -10.53 -10.48
CA GLY A 14 21.21 -10.69 -9.17
C GLY A 14 19.68 -10.60 -9.22
N LEU A 15 19.05 -10.96 -10.35
CA LEU A 15 17.59 -11.01 -10.44
C LEU A 15 17.04 -12.16 -9.57
N SER A 16 15.86 -11.95 -8.98
CA SER A 16 15.16 -13.02 -8.26
C SER A 16 14.75 -14.16 -9.20
N ARG A 17 14.57 -15.37 -8.66
CA ARG A 17 14.07 -16.53 -9.42
C ARG A 17 12.77 -16.21 -10.16
N ASP A 18 11.87 -15.46 -9.53
CA ASP A 18 10.60 -15.05 -10.15
C ASP A 18 10.79 -14.08 -11.32
N ASN A 19 11.69 -13.09 -11.18
CA ASN A 19 11.98 -12.17 -12.28
C ASN A 19 12.66 -12.90 -13.45
N CYS A 20 13.51 -13.89 -13.16
CA CYS A 20 14.10 -14.76 -14.16
C CYS A 20 13.05 -15.62 -14.89
N ARG A 21 12.04 -16.15 -14.18
CA ARG A 21 10.90 -16.85 -14.80
C ARG A 21 10.12 -15.93 -15.73
N LYS A 22 9.77 -14.72 -15.27
CA LYS A 22 9.09 -13.71 -16.10
C LYS A 22 9.89 -13.36 -17.36
N ALA A 23 11.21 -13.13 -17.22
CA ALA A 23 12.08 -12.83 -18.35
C ALA A 23 12.14 -14.00 -19.36
N ARG A 24 12.19 -15.25 -18.89
CA ARG A 24 12.12 -16.45 -19.74
C ARG A 24 10.81 -16.46 -20.52
N ASP A 25 9.69 -16.26 -19.84
CA ASP A 25 8.36 -16.34 -20.45
C ASP A 25 8.15 -15.23 -21.49
N MET A 26 8.66 -14.01 -21.22
CA MET A 26 8.72 -12.93 -22.20
C MET A 26 9.51 -13.31 -23.45
N ILE A 27 10.69 -13.91 -23.28
CA ILE A 27 11.51 -14.35 -24.43
C ILE A 27 10.80 -15.43 -25.24
N LEU A 28 10.19 -16.42 -24.58
CA LEU A 28 9.46 -17.50 -25.26
C LEU A 28 8.26 -16.95 -26.05
N ASN A 29 7.52 -15.99 -25.50
CA ASN A 29 6.43 -15.32 -26.21
C ASN A 29 6.93 -14.50 -27.40
N ILE A 30 8.03 -13.77 -27.26
CA ILE A 30 8.64 -13.05 -28.39
C ILE A 30 9.02 -14.03 -29.51
N ILE A 31 9.63 -15.18 -29.18
CA ILE A 31 9.99 -16.22 -30.15
C ILE A 31 8.74 -16.76 -30.85
N GLN A 32 7.67 -17.02 -30.10
CA GLN A 32 6.40 -17.51 -30.66
C GLN A 32 5.72 -16.49 -31.58
N LEU A 33 5.72 -15.21 -31.21
CA LEU A 33 5.17 -14.14 -32.05
C LEU A 33 5.96 -13.97 -33.35
N ILE A 34 7.29 -14.10 -33.28
CA ILE A 34 8.17 -14.04 -34.45
C ILE A 34 7.93 -15.25 -35.36
N SER A 35 7.79 -16.46 -34.81
CA SER A 35 7.56 -17.67 -35.59
C SER A 35 6.19 -17.68 -36.29
N GLN A 36 5.18 -17.05 -35.70
CA GLN A 36 3.83 -16.92 -36.28
C GLN A 36 3.74 -15.86 -37.40
N LYS A 37 4.55 -14.79 -37.35
CA LYS A 37 4.42 -13.63 -38.26
C LYS A 37 5.34 -13.65 -39.48
N ALA A 38 6.06 -14.74 -39.76
CA ALA A 38 6.99 -14.89 -40.89
C ALA A 38 7.93 -13.68 -41.08
N ILE A 39 8.45 -13.12 -39.98
CA ILE A 39 9.24 -11.88 -40.02
C ILE A 39 10.66 -12.22 -40.53
N LYS A 40 11.09 -11.60 -41.64
CA LYS A 40 12.46 -11.77 -42.18
C LYS A 40 13.52 -11.33 -41.15
N HIS A 41 14.31 -12.29 -40.66
CA HIS A 41 15.27 -12.16 -39.56
C HIS A 41 16.33 -11.05 -39.74
N ASN A 42 16.78 -10.78 -40.97
CA ASN A 42 17.99 -9.96 -41.19
C ASN A 42 17.78 -8.45 -41.03
N SER A 43 16.54 -7.96 -40.86
CA SER A 43 16.25 -6.51 -40.72
C SER A 43 15.97 -6.04 -39.27
N LEU A 44 15.88 -6.97 -38.31
CA LEU A 44 15.50 -6.67 -36.92
C LEU A 44 16.70 -6.26 -36.05
N LEU A 45 17.85 -6.89 -36.24
CA LEU A 45 19.05 -6.66 -35.40
C LEU A 45 19.61 -5.25 -35.55
N SER A 46 19.56 -4.65 -36.75
CA SER A 46 19.99 -3.26 -36.98
C SER A 46 18.99 -2.22 -36.48
N ARG A 47 17.79 -2.64 -36.08
CA ARG A 47 16.71 -1.73 -35.67
C ARG A 47 16.58 -1.57 -34.16
N VAL A 48 17.10 -2.47 -33.32
CA VAL A 48 17.02 -2.32 -31.86
C VAL A 48 18.22 -1.51 -31.35
N PRO A 49 18.03 -0.34 -30.73
CA PRO A 49 19.14 0.46 -30.21
C PRO A 49 19.88 -0.25 -29.07
N CYS A 50 21.21 -0.09 -28.99
CA CYS A 50 22.00 -0.59 -27.86
C CYS A 50 21.84 0.28 -26.59
N ASP A 51 21.63 1.60 -26.76
CA ASP A 51 21.46 2.52 -25.63
C ASP A 51 20.02 2.46 -25.09
N ILE A 52 19.88 2.08 -23.82
CA ILE A 52 18.61 2.03 -23.09
C ILE A 52 17.86 3.36 -23.12
N ARG A 53 18.55 4.50 -23.17
CA ARG A 53 17.93 5.83 -23.28
C ARG A 53 17.22 5.98 -24.62
N THR A 54 17.83 5.48 -25.69
CA THR A 54 17.24 5.47 -27.03
C THR A 54 16.05 4.53 -27.08
N ILE A 55 16.12 3.36 -26.43
CA ILE A 55 14.97 2.44 -26.30
C ILE A 55 13.82 3.14 -25.57
N SER A 56 14.08 3.74 -24.39
CA SER A 56 13.07 4.45 -23.61
C SER A 56 12.42 5.60 -24.39
N LYS A 57 13.21 6.35 -25.17
CA LYS A 57 12.70 7.41 -26.05
C LYS A 57 11.82 6.85 -27.17
N ARG A 58 12.21 5.75 -27.81
CA ARG A 58 11.39 5.09 -28.86
C ARG A 58 10.09 4.52 -28.32
N LEU A 59 10.12 3.98 -27.09
CA LEU A 59 8.93 3.52 -26.37
C LEU A 59 8.12 4.66 -25.72
N LYS A 60 8.55 5.92 -25.89
CA LYS A 60 7.91 7.13 -25.32
C LYS A 60 7.68 7.07 -23.80
N LEU A 61 8.60 6.42 -23.07
CA LEU A 61 8.49 6.18 -21.62
C LEU A 61 8.85 7.40 -20.76
N GLU A 62 9.27 8.52 -21.36
CA GLU A 62 9.63 9.72 -20.61
C GLU A 62 8.39 10.56 -20.26
N PHE A 63 8.39 11.15 -19.07
CA PHE A 63 7.41 12.12 -18.63
C PHE A 63 8.06 13.50 -18.46
N PRO A 64 7.35 14.59 -18.77
CA PRO A 64 7.79 15.91 -18.35
C PRO A 64 7.79 15.95 -16.81
N LEU A 65 8.93 16.31 -16.24
CA LEU A 65 9.10 16.56 -14.81
C LEU A 65 9.43 18.04 -14.65
N GLU A 66 8.92 18.62 -13.58
CA GLU A 66 9.21 19.98 -13.18
C GLU A 66 10.25 19.96 -12.07
N GLU A 67 11.19 20.92 -12.16
CA GLU A 67 12.27 21.05 -11.20
C GLU A 67 12.29 22.47 -10.66
N GLN A 68 12.14 22.59 -9.35
CA GLN A 68 12.21 23.86 -8.64
C GLN A 68 13.35 23.82 -7.63
N VAL A 69 14.02 24.97 -7.47
CA VAL A 69 15.02 25.16 -6.42
C VAL A 69 14.29 25.22 -5.09
N CYS A 70 14.63 24.33 -4.18
CA CYS A 70 14.00 24.23 -2.87
C CYS A 70 14.96 24.69 -1.79
N CYS A 71 14.55 25.65 -0.97
CA CYS A 71 15.32 26.02 0.23
C CYS A 71 15.30 24.87 1.24
N GLN A 72 16.46 24.38 1.68
CA GLN A 72 16.54 23.28 2.67
C GLN A 72 16.07 23.66 4.08
N LYS A 73 15.97 24.95 4.39
CA LYS A 73 15.55 25.45 5.71
C LYS A 73 14.05 25.73 5.81
N CYS A 74 13.47 26.38 4.79
CA CYS A 74 12.07 26.81 4.83
C CYS A 74 11.20 26.17 3.76
N TYR A 75 11.77 25.35 2.87
CA TYR A 75 11.07 24.67 1.78
C TYR A 75 10.33 25.58 0.80
N SER A 76 10.67 26.86 0.76
CA SER A 76 10.22 27.75 -0.30
C SER A 76 10.81 27.34 -1.64
N LEU A 77 9.94 27.35 -2.64
CA LEU A 77 10.22 26.89 -3.99
C LEU A 77 10.44 28.09 -4.92
N TYR A 78 11.43 27.99 -5.79
CA TYR A 78 11.81 29.00 -6.77
C TYR A 78 12.01 28.34 -8.13
N ASP A 79 11.67 29.06 -9.19
CA ASP A 79 12.01 28.66 -10.54
C ASP A 79 13.54 28.57 -10.73
N ILE A 80 14.01 27.54 -11.42
CA ILE A 80 15.44 27.23 -11.53
C ILE A 80 16.24 28.28 -12.31
N GLU A 81 15.61 28.98 -13.24
CA GLU A 81 16.27 29.95 -14.11
C GLU A 81 16.43 31.30 -13.40
N ILE A 82 15.42 31.69 -12.62
CA ILE A 82 15.35 33.01 -11.97
C ILE A 82 15.59 33.00 -10.45
N ALA A 83 15.86 31.84 -9.85
CA ALA A 83 16.08 31.74 -8.41
C ALA A 83 17.22 32.69 -7.92
N PRO A 84 17.02 33.42 -6.81
CA PRO A 84 18.06 34.25 -6.18
C PRO A 84 19.19 33.38 -5.60
N GLU A 85 20.36 33.95 -5.28
CA GLU A 85 21.42 33.16 -4.62
C GLU A 85 21.05 32.75 -3.19
N GLU A 86 20.32 33.63 -2.49
CA GLU A 86 19.85 33.42 -1.12
C GLU A 86 18.31 33.41 -1.06
N CYS A 87 17.75 32.60 -0.15
CA CYS A 87 16.33 32.47 0.04
C CYS A 87 15.67 33.77 0.54
N THR A 88 14.66 34.25 -0.19
CA THR A 88 13.93 35.49 0.12
C THR A 88 12.67 35.28 0.95
N TYR A 89 12.35 34.04 1.32
CA TYR A 89 11.14 33.72 2.07
C TYR A 89 11.11 34.44 3.42
N GLN A 90 9.95 35.00 3.74
CA GLN A 90 9.71 35.73 4.97
C GLN A 90 8.42 35.20 5.61
N PRO A 91 8.49 34.46 6.74
CA PRO A 91 7.31 33.86 7.36
C PRO A 91 6.23 34.86 7.76
N THR A 92 6.63 36.00 8.33
CA THR A 92 5.77 37.08 8.83
C THR A 92 6.38 38.43 8.52
N ILE A 93 5.59 39.51 8.50
CA ILE A 93 6.08 40.87 8.22
C ILE A 93 7.20 41.29 9.19
N ALA A 94 7.13 40.86 10.46
CA ALA A 94 8.14 41.20 11.48
C ALA A 94 9.31 40.21 11.58
N SER A 95 9.31 39.09 10.84
CA SER A 95 10.43 38.15 10.85
C SER A 95 11.48 38.54 9.80
N ASN A 96 12.74 38.25 10.08
CA ASN A 96 13.79 38.31 9.06
C ASN A 96 13.48 37.33 7.90
N LYS A 97 14.01 37.63 6.71
CA LYS A 97 14.02 36.67 5.61
C LYS A 97 14.91 35.47 5.98
N CYS A 98 14.72 34.37 5.25
CA CYS A 98 15.42 33.12 5.51
C CYS A 98 16.95 33.23 5.28
N TYR A 99 17.37 33.92 4.20
CA TYR A 99 18.77 34.11 3.79
C TYR A 99 19.60 32.84 3.62
N ASN A 100 18.97 31.66 3.57
CA ASN A 100 19.68 30.42 3.33
C ASN A 100 20.16 30.37 1.88
N ASP A 101 21.43 30.03 1.65
CA ASP A 101 21.98 29.79 0.32
C ASP A 101 21.13 28.75 -0.42
N LEU A 102 20.76 29.06 -1.67
CA LEU A 102 20.01 28.15 -2.52
C LEU A 102 20.91 27.27 -3.39
N PHE A 103 22.15 27.71 -3.60
CA PHE A 103 23.13 27.08 -4.48
C PHE A 103 24.38 26.67 -3.70
N HIS A 104 25.07 25.62 -4.16
CA HIS A 104 26.34 25.24 -3.55
C HIS A 104 27.40 26.33 -3.82
N PRO A 105 28.23 26.68 -2.82
CA PRO A 105 29.34 27.60 -3.03
C PRO A 105 30.29 27.03 -4.08
N HIS A 106 30.75 27.90 -4.99
CA HIS A 106 31.64 27.51 -6.08
C HIS A 106 32.92 26.86 -5.53
N LYS A 107 33.10 25.55 -5.73
CA LYS A 107 34.43 24.96 -5.69
C LYS A 107 35.13 25.31 -6.99
N ILE A 108 36.02 26.31 -6.95
CA ILE A 108 36.97 26.55 -8.03
C ILE A 108 37.89 25.33 -8.06
N HIS A 109 37.66 24.39 -8.97
CA HIS A 109 38.66 23.39 -9.28
C HIS A 109 39.78 24.08 -10.05
N PRO A 110 41.03 24.14 -9.55
CA PRO A 110 42.14 24.52 -10.40
C PRO A 110 42.17 23.54 -11.56
N PHE A 111 42.10 24.05 -12.79
CA PHE A 111 42.31 23.25 -13.99
C PHE A 111 43.62 22.46 -13.82
N PRO A 112 43.70 21.19 -14.26
CA PRO A 112 44.98 20.50 -14.32
C PRO A 112 45.89 21.33 -15.21
N GLN A 113 46.98 21.87 -14.67
CA GLN A 113 48.03 22.45 -15.49
C GLN A 113 48.49 21.37 -16.46
N ILE A 114 48.17 21.55 -17.74
CA ILE A 114 48.83 20.83 -18.81
C ILE A 114 50.28 21.31 -18.75
N CYS A 115 51.15 20.49 -18.15
CA CYS A 115 52.58 20.70 -18.15
C CYS A 115 53.09 20.63 -19.60
N PHE A 116 53.17 21.77 -20.28
CA PHE A 116 54.05 21.91 -21.43
C PHE A 116 55.47 22.07 -20.90
N SER A 117 56.24 21.00 -21.02
CA SER A 117 57.69 21.05 -20.87
C SER A 117 58.30 21.89 -21.99
N SER A 118 58.74 23.09 -21.69
CA SER A 118 59.73 23.79 -22.51
C SER A 118 60.77 24.45 -21.62
N THR A 119 61.95 23.85 -21.66
CA THR A 119 63.25 24.36 -21.23
C THR A 119 63.49 25.80 -21.70
N THR A 120 63.74 26.73 -20.76
CA THR A 120 64.87 27.69 -20.81
C THR A 120 65.00 28.46 -19.49
N ARG A 121 66.26 28.76 -19.15
CA ARG A 121 66.78 29.33 -17.90
C ARG A 121 66.49 30.84 -17.72
N ASN A 122 66.48 31.23 -16.43
CA ASN A 122 66.82 32.55 -15.86
C ASN A 122 65.91 33.76 -16.13
N SER A 123 65.16 34.20 -15.11
CA SER A 123 65.42 35.51 -14.46
C SER A 123 64.43 35.82 -13.32
N LYS A 124 65.05 36.20 -12.19
CA LYS A 124 64.65 37.12 -11.11
C LYS A 124 63.17 37.51 -10.91
N HIS A 125 62.74 37.27 -9.67
CA HIS A 125 61.60 37.85 -8.95
C HIS A 125 61.02 39.15 -9.51
N ARG A 126 59.72 39.09 -9.85
CA ARG A 126 58.78 40.21 -9.72
C ARG A 126 57.44 39.67 -9.24
N HIS A 127 57.00 40.15 -8.08
CA HIS A 127 55.60 40.05 -7.66
C HIS A 127 54.74 40.71 -8.76
N VAL A 128 53.94 39.90 -9.45
CA VAL A 128 52.85 40.39 -10.27
C VAL A 128 51.59 39.92 -9.58
N GLU A 129 50.81 40.87 -9.07
CA GLU A 129 49.44 40.66 -8.63
C GLU A 129 48.68 39.94 -9.75
N GLY A 130 48.26 38.70 -9.47
CA GLY A 130 47.43 37.91 -10.38
C GLY A 130 46.02 38.46 -10.44
N GLY A 131 45.84 39.63 -11.05
CA GLY A 131 44.56 40.08 -11.55
C GLY A 131 44.08 39.10 -12.61
N GLN A 132 43.24 38.14 -12.22
CA GLN A 132 42.57 37.28 -13.19
C GLN A 132 41.59 38.11 -13.99
N ILE A 133 41.94 38.32 -15.26
CA ILE A 133 41.05 38.83 -16.29
C ILE A 133 39.84 37.89 -16.36
N ARG A 134 38.69 38.36 -15.86
CA ARG A 134 37.41 37.70 -16.01
C ARG A 134 37.00 37.78 -17.48
N LEU A 135 36.97 36.65 -18.19
CA LEU A 135 36.27 36.56 -19.46
C LEU A 135 34.77 36.74 -19.17
N ALA A 136 34.24 37.92 -19.52
CA ALA A 136 32.80 38.18 -19.51
C ALA A 136 32.11 37.19 -20.47
N GLY A 137 31.14 36.42 -19.97
CA GLY A 137 30.24 35.61 -20.81
C GLY A 137 30.27 34.09 -20.62
N GLN A 138 31.03 33.51 -19.68
CA GLN A 138 30.83 32.09 -19.35
C GLN A 138 29.61 31.89 -18.44
N PRO A 139 28.62 31.04 -18.80
CA PRO A 139 27.49 30.75 -17.95
C PRO A 139 27.97 30.09 -16.67
N ARG A 140 27.70 30.73 -15.52
CA ARG A 140 27.98 30.14 -14.20
C ARG A 140 27.12 28.89 -14.06
N LEU A 141 27.74 27.72 -13.94
CA LEU A 141 27.06 26.49 -13.55
C LEU A 141 26.57 26.64 -12.10
N ARG A 142 25.31 27.07 -11.94
CA ARG A 142 24.62 27.18 -10.65
C ARG A 142 24.03 25.82 -10.31
N ILE A 143 24.51 25.19 -9.22
CA ILE A 143 24.02 23.88 -8.77
C ILE A 143 23.19 24.07 -7.51
N PRO A 144 21.85 23.93 -7.58
CA PRO A 144 20.97 23.96 -6.42
C PRO A 144 21.38 22.98 -5.33
N GLN A 145 21.28 23.41 -4.07
CA GLN A 145 21.52 22.54 -2.90
C GLN A 145 20.45 21.47 -2.74
N ALA A 146 19.19 21.82 -3.00
CA ALA A 146 18.06 20.90 -3.06
C ALA A 146 17.12 21.25 -4.21
N ARG A 147 16.44 20.22 -4.73
CA ARG A 147 15.45 20.35 -5.79
C ARG A 147 14.16 19.66 -5.37
N PHE A 148 13.05 20.37 -5.46
CA PHE A 148 11.74 19.74 -5.44
C PHE A 148 11.46 19.24 -6.85
N ILE A 149 11.09 17.96 -6.96
CA ILE A 149 10.78 17.33 -8.25
C ILE A 149 9.31 17.00 -8.25
N SER A 150 8.57 17.55 -9.20
CA SER A 150 7.13 17.36 -9.34
C SER A 150 6.74 16.92 -10.75
N GLN A 151 5.49 16.51 -10.86
CA GLN A 151 4.80 16.31 -12.12
C GLN A 151 3.51 17.12 -12.08
N SER A 152 3.29 17.96 -13.08
CA SER A 152 2.03 18.70 -13.22
C SER A 152 0.84 17.74 -13.23
N ILE A 153 -0.14 18.02 -12.38
CA ILE A 153 -1.39 17.27 -12.31
C ILE A 153 -2.17 17.44 -13.62
N HIS A 154 -2.18 18.64 -14.22
CA HIS A 154 -2.83 18.86 -15.52
C HIS A 154 -2.30 17.90 -16.58
N SER A 155 -0.97 17.85 -16.72
CA SER A 155 -0.30 16.98 -17.69
C SER A 155 -0.55 15.50 -17.38
N TRP A 156 -0.59 15.14 -16.10
CA TRP A 156 -0.88 13.77 -15.68
C TRP A 156 -2.33 13.36 -15.96
N ILE A 157 -3.31 14.23 -15.72
CA ILE A 157 -4.73 13.95 -15.98
C ILE A 157 -5.00 13.81 -17.49
N ASP A 158 -4.41 14.67 -18.30
CA ASP A 158 -4.49 14.55 -19.77
C ASP A 158 -3.97 13.17 -20.22
N TRP A 159 -2.82 12.74 -19.73
CA TRP A 159 -2.30 11.40 -19.98
C TRP A 159 -3.22 10.30 -19.43
N PHE A 160 -3.66 10.44 -18.19
CA PHE A 160 -4.46 9.45 -17.47
C PHE A 160 -5.77 9.16 -18.20
N LEU A 161 -6.49 10.19 -18.63
CA LEU A 161 -7.76 10.06 -19.38
C LEU A 161 -7.55 9.54 -20.81
N ASN A 162 -6.33 9.65 -21.36
CA ASN A 162 -5.96 9.07 -22.65
C ASN A 162 -5.53 7.60 -22.56
N ILE A 163 -5.49 6.99 -21.37
CA ILE A 163 -5.28 5.55 -21.22
C ILE A 163 -6.50 4.79 -21.78
N PRO A 164 -6.32 3.82 -22.69
CA PRO A 164 -7.44 3.07 -23.26
C PRO A 164 -8.31 2.40 -22.19
N GLY A 165 -9.63 2.63 -22.27
CA GLY A 165 -10.62 2.04 -21.37
C GLY A 165 -10.81 2.73 -20.02
N ILE A 166 -10.01 3.75 -19.68
CA ILE A 166 -10.07 4.39 -18.35
C ILE A 166 -11.41 5.08 -18.08
N GLU A 167 -11.91 5.89 -19.02
CA GLU A 167 -13.20 6.57 -18.90
C GLU A 167 -14.35 5.57 -18.88
N ALA A 168 -14.25 4.50 -19.67
CA ALA A 168 -15.24 3.43 -19.66
C ALA A 168 -15.26 2.72 -18.28
N GLY A 169 -14.09 2.50 -17.67
CA GLY A 169 -13.99 1.95 -16.31
C GLY A 169 -14.57 2.88 -15.25
N ILE A 170 -14.34 4.20 -15.38
CA ILE A 170 -14.94 5.21 -14.51
C ILE A 170 -16.47 5.21 -14.63
N ASP A 171 -16.99 5.24 -15.86
CA ASP A 171 -18.43 5.21 -16.14
C ASP A 171 -19.07 3.91 -15.62
N GLN A 172 -18.42 2.77 -15.87
CA GLN A 172 -18.87 1.47 -15.38
C GLN A 172 -18.91 1.41 -13.85
N TRP A 173 -17.86 1.90 -13.18
CA TRP A 173 -17.82 1.94 -11.71
C TRP A 173 -18.91 2.85 -11.15
N LYS A 174 -19.11 4.04 -11.74
CA LYS A 174 -20.21 4.94 -11.37
C LYS A 174 -21.57 4.26 -11.50
N LEU A 175 -21.82 3.54 -12.60
CA LEU A 175 -23.06 2.78 -12.80
C LEU A 175 -23.22 1.63 -11.78
N GLN A 176 -22.15 0.90 -11.48
CA GLN A 176 -22.17 -0.16 -10.47
C GLN A 176 -22.55 0.38 -9.09
N LEU A 177 -21.94 1.50 -8.68
CA LEU A 177 -22.26 2.16 -7.41
C LEU A 177 -23.69 2.70 -7.37
N ALA A 178 -24.22 3.21 -8.48
CA ALA A 178 -25.59 3.68 -8.58
C ALA A 178 -26.61 2.54 -8.58
N SER A 179 -26.27 1.39 -9.19
CA SER A 179 -27.12 0.20 -9.22
C SER A 179 -27.23 -0.51 -7.87
N ASN A 180 -26.27 -0.27 -6.97
CA ASN A 180 -26.28 -0.86 -5.64
C ASN A 180 -27.28 -0.11 -4.75
N THR A 181 -28.53 -0.56 -4.77
CA THR A 181 -29.62 -0.02 -3.92
C THR A 181 -29.55 -0.49 -2.47
N ASN A 182 -28.49 -1.22 -2.07
CA ASN A 182 -28.34 -1.68 -0.70
C ASN A 182 -28.10 -0.49 0.25
N VAL A 183 -28.56 -0.65 1.49
CA VAL A 183 -28.27 0.28 2.60
C VAL A 183 -26.76 0.36 2.88
N ALA A 184 -25.99 -0.67 2.52
CA ALA A 184 -24.55 -0.76 2.76
C ALA A 184 -23.74 0.06 1.73
N VAL A 185 -22.90 0.95 2.25
CA VAL A 185 -21.91 1.73 1.50
C VAL A 185 -20.68 0.85 1.26
N SER A 186 -20.26 0.72 0.02
CA SER A 186 -19.16 -0.17 -0.39
C SER A 186 -17.91 0.57 -0.89
N ASP A 187 -18.01 1.89 -1.10
CA ASP A 187 -16.90 2.70 -1.58
C ASP A 187 -17.01 4.16 -1.13
N VAL A 188 -15.87 4.85 -1.14
CA VAL A 188 -15.76 6.29 -0.82
C VAL A 188 -16.67 7.14 -1.71
N ALA A 189 -16.85 6.76 -2.98
CA ALA A 189 -17.73 7.49 -3.89
C ALA A 189 -19.24 7.37 -3.57
N GLN A 190 -19.64 6.48 -2.66
CA GLN A 190 -21.00 6.41 -2.10
C GLN A 190 -21.12 7.12 -0.74
N GLY A 191 -19.99 7.46 -0.12
CA GLY A 191 -19.92 8.12 1.18
C GLY A 191 -20.53 9.53 1.18
N ARG A 192 -20.85 10.04 2.37
CA ARG A 192 -21.44 11.37 2.54
C ARG A 192 -20.53 12.46 1.97
N ILE A 193 -19.23 12.37 2.23
CA ILE A 193 -18.25 13.37 1.77
C ILE A 193 -18.23 13.51 0.25
N TRP A 194 -18.39 12.41 -0.48
CA TRP A 194 -18.47 12.43 -1.94
C TRP A 194 -19.75 13.12 -2.41
N LYS A 195 -20.89 12.76 -1.80
CA LYS A 195 -22.18 13.38 -2.12
C LYS A 195 -22.16 14.88 -1.87
N ASP A 196 -21.55 15.33 -0.78
CA ASP A 196 -21.44 16.76 -0.46
C ASP A 196 -20.60 17.50 -1.52
N LEU A 197 -19.47 16.93 -1.94
CA LEU A 197 -18.56 17.53 -2.92
C LEU A 197 -19.11 17.54 -4.36
N PHE A 198 -19.94 16.56 -4.73
CA PHE A 198 -20.42 16.35 -6.11
C PHE A 198 -21.96 16.43 -6.23
N SER A 199 -22.60 17.14 -5.31
CA SER A 199 -24.07 17.29 -5.23
C SER A 199 -24.70 18.01 -6.42
N CYS A 200 -23.99 18.92 -7.08
CA CYS A 200 -24.46 19.72 -8.22
C CYS A 200 -23.95 19.23 -9.58
N SER A 201 -23.71 17.92 -9.73
CA SER A 201 -23.09 17.35 -10.92
C SER A 201 -23.98 17.46 -12.17
N SER A 202 -23.40 17.88 -13.29
CA SER A 202 -24.03 17.82 -14.62
C SER A 202 -23.54 16.57 -15.36
N ASN A 203 -24.38 15.98 -16.22
CA ASN A 203 -24.00 14.79 -17.00
C ASN A 203 -22.92 15.08 -18.07
N GLU A 204 -22.68 16.34 -18.41
CA GLU A 204 -21.73 16.76 -19.45
C GLU A 204 -20.29 16.90 -18.93
N THR A 205 -20.12 17.20 -17.64
CA THR A 205 -18.80 17.38 -17.00
C THR A 205 -18.29 16.08 -16.38
N LEU A 206 -17.03 15.75 -16.62
CA LEU A 206 -16.34 14.68 -15.87
C LEU A 206 -15.83 15.23 -14.55
N GLU A 207 -16.40 14.77 -13.44
CA GLU A 207 -15.92 15.13 -12.11
C GLU A 207 -15.00 14.03 -11.56
N LEU A 208 -13.76 14.40 -11.27
CA LEU A 208 -12.76 13.51 -10.71
C LEU A 208 -12.46 13.87 -9.25
N GLY A 209 -12.62 12.89 -8.37
CA GLY A 209 -12.28 13.00 -6.95
C GLY A 209 -10.95 12.30 -6.65
N PHE A 210 -10.03 13.01 -6.00
CA PHE A 210 -8.72 12.45 -5.61
C PHE A 210 -8.51 12.44 -4.10
N GLY A 211 -7.92 11.36 -3.59
CA GLY A 211 -7.31 11.33 -2.26
C GLY A 211 -5.85 11.77 -2.32
N LEU A 212 -5.43 12.65 -1.42
CA LEU A 212 -4.04 13.11 -1.26
C LEU A 212 -3.37 12.28 -0.16
N PHE A 213 -2.38 11.48 -0.53
CA PHE A 213 -1.53 10.76 0.39
C PHE A 213 -0.17 11.44 0.54
N VAL A 214 0.27 11.61 1.78
CA VAL A 214 1.56 12.23 2.11
C VAL A 214 2.23 11.40 3.19
N ASP A 215 3.51 11.09 2.96
CA ASP A 215 4.32 10.29 3.88
C ASP A 215 5.82 10.58 3.67
N TRP A 216 6.65 10.16 4.61
CA TRP A 216 8.10 10.30 4.61
C TRP A 216 8.79 8.95 4.75
N PHE A 217 9.81 8.74 3.94
CA PHE A 217 10.55 7.48 3.95
C PHE A 217 12.05 7.69 3.79
N ASN A 218 12.82 6.71 4.25
CA ASN A 218 14.25 6.69 3.96
C ASN A 218 14.52 6.02 2.60
N PRO A 219 14.98 6.76 1.57
CA PRO A 219 15.30 6.22 0.26
C PRO A 219 16.49 5.25 0.26
N ARG A 220 17.28 5.20 1.34
CA ARG A 220 18.41 4.27 1.51
C ARG A 220 18.01 2.98 2.24
N GLY A 221 16.75 2.88 2.65
CA GLY A 221 16.21 1.81 3.46
C GLY A 221 16.54 1.95 4.95
N ASN A 222 15.69 1.35 5.79
CA ASN A 222 15.74 1.47 7.24
C ASN A 222 16.75 0.47 7.85
N ARG A 223 18.05 0.64 7.58
CA ARG A 223 19.11 -0.13 8.27
C ARG A 223 19.60 0.66 9.47
N ILE A 224 19.71 0.00 10.62
CA ILE A 224 20.15 0.58 11.91
C ILE A 224 21.49 1.33 11.79
N SER A 225 22.43 0.84 10.97
CA SER A 225 23.73 1.48 10.72
C SER A 225 23.78 2.38 9.48
N GLY A 226 22.65 2.61 8.80
CA GLY A 226 22.56 3.44 7.61
C GLY A 226 22.39 4.93 7.92
N LYS A 227 22.86 5.81 7.03
CA LYS A 227 22.54 7.25 7.12
C LYS A 227 21.02 7.44 7.05
N GLN A 228 20.43 7.96 8.12
CA GLN A 228 19.02 8.34 8.17
C GLN A 228 18.82 9.63 7.37
N VAL A 229 18.01 9.56 6.32
CA VAL A 229 17.58 10.72 5.55
C VAL A 229 16.10 10.55 5.28
N SER A 230 15.34 11.64 5.35
CA SER A 230 13.89 11.64 5.15
C SER A 230 13.56 12.29 3.80
N MET A 231 12.86 11.55 2.94
CA MET A 231 12.31 12.04 1.67
C MET A 231 10.79 11.97 1.74
N GLY A 232 10.12 13.08 1.46
CA GLY A 232 8.65 13.12 1.46
C GLY A 232 8.06 12.75 0.10
N ILE A 233 6.90 12.10 0.09
CA ILE A 233 6.11 11.83 -1.11
C ILE A 233 4.79 12.58 -1.08
N ILE A 234 4.33 13.01 -2.25
CA ILE A 234 3.03 13.62 -2.47
C ILE A 234 2.34 12.82 -3.57
N VAL A 235 1.23 12.17 -3.23
CA VAL A 235 0.58 11.19 -4.10
C VAL A 235 -0.91 11.49 -4.21
N LEU A 236 -1.46 11.40 -5.42
CA LEU A 236 -2.89 11.50 -5.66
C LEU A 236 -3.44 10.17 -6.19
N HIS A 237 -4.54 9.70 -5.58
CA HIS A 237 -5.26 8.51 -5.98
C HIS A 237 -6.66 8.85 -6.48
N CYS A 238 -7.02 8.40 -7.69
CA CYS A 238 -8.32 8.68 -8.28
C CYS A 238 -9.41 7.76 -7.70
N PHE A 239 -10.36 8.34 -6.97
CA PHE A 239 -11.46 7.62 -6.33
C PHE A 239 -12.60 7.24 -7.26
N ASN A 240 -12.62 7.79 -8.48
CA ASN A 240 -13.52 7.34 -9.54
C ASN A 240 -13.19 5.94 -10.07
N LEU A 241 -12.00 5.40 -9.77
CA LEU A 241 -11.64 4.03 -10.11
C LEU A 241 -12.11 3.06 -9.01
N GLN A 242 -12.44 1.84 -9.43
CA GLN A 242 -12.76 0.75 -8.51
C GLN A 242 -11.57 0.43 -7.57
N PRO A 243 -11.83 -0.05 -6.34
CA PRO A 243 -10.79 -0.26 -5.32
C PRO A 243 -9.60 -1.12 -5.76
N ARG A 244 -9.81 -2.11 -6.63
CA ARG A 244 -8.74 -2.99 -7.13
C ARG A 244 -7.75 -2.28 -8.04
N GLU A 245 -8.12 -1.17 -8.67
CA GLU A 245 -7.32 -0.44 -9.65
C GLU A 245 -6.72 0.85 -9.09
N ARG A 246 -7.48 1.55 -8.25
CA ARG A 246 -7.16 2.87 -7.65
C ARG A 246 -5.73 3.04 -7.13
N PHE A 247 -5.17 2.00 -6.52
CA PHE A 247 -3.83 2.05 -5.90
C PHE A 247 -2.75 1.35 -6.72
N GLN A 248 -3.05 0.90 -7.94
CA GLN A 248 -2.05 0.29 -8.81
C GLN A 248 -1.10 1.37 -9.32
N PRO A 249 0.23 1.13 -9.33
CA PRO A 249 1.21 2.11 -9.79
C PRO A 249 0.86 2.77 -11.11
N LYS A 250 0.34 2.02 -12.09
CA LYS A 250 -0.06 2.51 -13.41
C LYS A 250 -1.20 3.55 -13.44
N TYR A 251 -1.93 3.75 -12.34
CA TYR A 251 -3.03 4.71 -12.21
C TYR A 251 -2.84 5.71 -11.06
N THR A 252 -1.67 5.69 -10.41
CA THR A 252 -1.36 6.57 -9.28
C THR A 252 -0.58 7.80 -9.75
N CYS A 253 -0.98 9.00 -9.35
CA CYS A 253 -0.20 10.20 -9.65
C CYS A 253 0.82 10.44 -8.53
N LEU A 254 2.12 10.31 -8.84
CA LEU A 254 3.19 10.76 -7.93
C LEU A 254 3.45 12.24 -8.23
N ALA A 255 2.75 13.12 -7.52
CA ALA A 255 2.72 14.56 -7.82
C ALA A 255 4.00 15.28 -7.41
N GLY A 256 4.70 14.81 -6.38
CA GLY A 256 5.93 15.45 -5.91
C GLY A 256 6.79 14.59 -5.00
N LEU A 257 8.11 14.86 -5.01
CA LEU A 257 9.06 14.37 -4.02
C LEU A 257 9.69 15.55 -3.29
N ILE A 258 9.50 15.57 -1.98
CA ILE A 258 10.10 16.57 -1.08
C ILE A 258 11.56 16.19 -0.85
N PRO A 259 12.51 17.10 -1.11
CA PRO A 259 13.93 16.77 -1.08
C PRO A 259 14.40 16.36 0.31
N SER A 260 15.28 15.37 0.35
CA SER A 260 16.04 14.96 1.53
C SER A 260 17.17 15.96 1.86
N PRO A 261 17.79 15.98 3.07
CA PRO A 261 17.76 14.96 4.12
C PRO A 261 16.68 15.12 5.19
N ASN A 262 16.07 16.31 5.29
CA ASN A 262 15.18 16.65 6.39
C ASN A 262 13.73 16.63 5.93
N GLN A 263 12.82 16.52 6.90
CA GLN A 263 11.40 16.74 6.67
C GLN A 263 11.03 18.21 6.88
N PRO A 264 10.05 18.76 6.14
CA PRO A 264 9.44 20.03 6.50
C PRO A 264 8.77 19.94 7.86
N ASP A 265 8.83 21.03 8.62
CA ASP A 265 8.11 21.16 9.87
C ASP A 265 6.62 21.52 9.64
N MET A 266 5.88 21.65 10.74
CA MET A 266 4.46 21.98 10.75
C MET A 266 4.09 23.36 10.15
N VAL A 267 5.07 24.19 9.80
CA VAL A 267 4.88 25.54 9.24
C VAL A 267 5.34 25.58 7.78
N THR A 268 6.53 25.06 7.52
CA THR A 268 7.23 25.10 6.24
C THR A 268 6.66 24.14 5.21
N ILE A 269 5.95 23.08 5.64
CA ILE A 269 5.25 22.16 4.75
C ILE A 269 4.30 22.87 3.77
N SER A 270 3.65 23.96 4.21
CA SER A 270 2.75 24.75 3.37
C SER A 270 3.45 25.32 2.12
N ASN A 271 4.74 25.66 2.21
CA ASN A 271 5.48 26.18 1.06
C ASN A 271 5.64 25.15 -0.07
N VAL A 272 5.68 23.86 0.29
CA VAL A 272 5.82 22.75 -0.68
C VAL A 272 4.51 22.47 -1.40
N PHE A 273 3.38 22.60 -0.70
CA PHE A 273 2.06 22.29 -1.27
C PHE A 273 1.50 23.38 -2.16
N LYS A 274 2.03 24.62 -2.05
CA LYS A 274 1.51 25.75 -2.81
C LYS A 274 1.33 25.49 -4.32
N PRO A 275 2.32 24.96 -5.07
CA PRO A 275 2.14 24.70 -6.51
C PRO A 275 1.03 23.69 -6.81
N LEU A 276 0.94 22.63 -6.00
CA LEU A 276 -0.11 21.61 -6.13
C LEU A 276 -1.50 22.23 -5.94
N ILE A 277 -1.65 23.10 -4.94
CA ILE A 277 -2.94 23.76 -4.66
C ILE A 277 -3.28 24.80 -5.73
N ASP A 278 -2.29 25.48 -6.29
CA ASP A 278 -2.49 26.40 -7.43
C ASP A 278 -3.08 25.64 -8.64
N GLU A 279 -2.50 24.49 -9.03
CA GLU A 279 -3.06 23.64 -10.09
C GLU A 279 -4.47 23.11 -9.74
N LEU A 280 -4.72 22.69 -8.50
CA LEU A 280 -6.03 22.19 -8.09
C LEU A 280 -7.12 23.27 -8.11
N LEU A 281 -6.78 24.54 -7.83
CA LEU A 281 -7.71 25.66 -7.97
C LEU A 281 -8.14 25.86 -9.42
N GLU A 282 -7.20 25.78 -10.36
CA GLU A 282 -7.46 25.86 -11.79
C GLU A 282 -8.31 24.68 -12.28
N LEU A 283 -7.95 23.45 -11.90
CA LEU A 283 -8.71 22.24 -12.25
C LEU A 283 -10.12 22.23 -11.67
N ASN A 284 -10.35 22.88 -10.52
CA ASN A 284 -11.68 23.02 -9.94
C ASN A 284 -12.57 24.00 -10.72
N CYS A 285 -12.01 24.97 -11.44
CA CYS A 285 -12.76 25.83 -12.36
C CYS A 285 -13.22 25.09 -13.63
N GLY A 286 -12.61 23.94 -13.91
CA GLY A 286 -12.91 23.09 -15.06
C GLY A 286 -11.99 23.36 -16.24
N VAL A 287 -11.45 22.30 -16.81
CA VAL A 287 -10.57 22.32 -17.97
C VAL A 287 -11.11 21.44 -19.09
N LYS A 288 -10.90 21.85 -20.34
CA LYS A 288 -11.32 21.07 -21.50
C LYS A 288 -10.20 20.11 -21.91
N ILE A 289 -10.45 18.80 -21.81
CA ILE A 289 -9.47 17.74 -22.11
C ILE A 289 -9.97 16.88 -23.27
N VAL A 290 -9.10 16.64 -24.26
CA VAL A 290 -9.38 15.75 -25.39
C VAL A 290 -9.07 14.31 -24.98
N THR A 291 -10.04 13.42 -25.16
CA THR A 291 -9.90 12.01 -24.81
C THR A 291 -10.25 11.11 -25.99
N PRO A 292 -9.95 9.80 -25.93
CA PRO A 292 -10.31 8.86 -26.99
C PRO A 292 -11.82 8.80 -27.24
N LYS A 293 -12.63 8.94 -26.19
CA LYS A 293 -14.11 8.94 -26.24
C LYS A 293 -14.67 10.30 -26.68
N TYR A 294 -14.04 11.42 -26.30
CA TYR A 294 -14.49 12.78 -26.60
C TYR A 294 -13.43 13.55 -27.41
N ARG A 295 -13.43 13.36 -28.73
CA ARG A 295 -12.46 13.97 -29.67
C ARG A 295 -12.51 15.49 -29.75
N ASN A 296 -13.69 16.08 -29.49
CA ASN A 296 -13.86 17.54 -29.42
C ASN A 296 -13.51 18.12 -28.05
N GLY A 297 -13.01 17.29 -27.14
CA GLY A 297 -12.78 17.61 -25.74
C GLY A 297 -14.05 17.52 -24.89
N ARG A 298 -13.88 17.20 -23.61
CA ARG A 298 -14.92 17.27 -22.58
C ARG A 298 -14.45 18.16 -21.42
N MET A 299 -15.40 18.76 -20.71
CA MET A 299 -15.08 19.47 -19.47
C MET A 299 -14.73 18.46 -18.38
N VAL A 300 -13.63 18.73 -17.68
CA VAL A 300 -13.12 17.93 -16.55
C VAL A 300 -12.93 18.86 -15.36
N VAL A 301 -13.51 18.50 -14.23
CA VAL A 301 -13.37 19.20 -12.94
C VAL A 301 -12.71 18.24 -11.95
N VAL A 302 -11.74 18.73 -11.19
CA VAL A 302 -11.02 17.93 -10.20
C VAL A 302 -11.25 18.50 -8.82
N LYS A 303 -11.56 17.63 -7.86
CA LYS A 303 -11.64 17.99 -6.45
C LYS A 303 -10.83 17.05 -5.59
N LEU A 304 -10.25 17.61 -4.54
CA LEU A 304 -9.61 16.84 -3.49
C LEU A 304 -10.66 16.36 -2.49
N VAL A 305 -10.78 15.05 -2.34
CA VAL A 305 -11.81 14.39 -1.53
C VAL A 305 -11.33 14.16 -0.11
N GLY A 306 -10.06 13.80 0.09
CA GLY A 306 -9.52 13.61 1.44
C GLY A 306 -8.00 13.65 1.53
N LEU A 307 -7.51 14.01 2.71
CA LEU A 307 -6.11 13.94 3.11
C LEU A 307 -5.88 12.64 3.90
N ILE A 308 -4.89 11.88 3.47
CA ILE A 308 -4.56 10.52 3.94
C ILE A 308 -3.09 10.51 4.30
N GLY A 309 -2.77 9.83 5.39
CA GLY A 309 -1.43 9.69 5.93
C GLY A 309 -1.56 9.31 7.39
N ASP A 310 -0.42 9.11 8.03
CA ASP A 310 -0.40 8.97 9.48
C ASP A 310 -0.85 10.28 10.14
N ILE A 311 -1.05 10.25 11.46
CA ILE A 311 -1.52 11.42 12.22
C ILE A 311 -0.50 12.57 12.13
N VAL A 312 0.80 12.27 12.07
CA VAL A 312 1.85 13.29 11.99
C VAL A 312 1.79 14.01 10.64
N ALA A 313 1.73 13.28 9.53
CA ALA A 313 1.59 13.81 8.18
C ALA A 313 0.31 14.63 8.01
N THR A 314 -0.83 14.06 8.42
CA THR A 314 -2.12 14.72 8.29
C THR A 314 -2.21 15.99 9.15
N HIS A 315 -1.58 16.03 10.33
CA HIS A 315 -1.52 17.26 11.12
C HIS A 315 -0.63 18.32 10.49
N LYS A 316 0.56 17.94 9.97
CA LYS A 316 1.46 18.86 9.25
C LYS A 316 0.73 19.50 8.07
N VAL A 317 0.14 18.69 7.19
CA VAL A 317 -0.48 19.16 5.95
C VAL A 317 -1.84 19.81 6.22
N GLY A 318 -2.64 19.28 7.14
CA GLY A 318 -3.96 19.81 7.53
C GLY A 318 -3.90 21.06 8.40
N GLY A 319 -2.73 21.45 8.92
CA GLY A 319 -2.55 22.64 9.74
C GLY A 319 -2.96 22.45 11.20
N PHE A 320 -2.93 21.22 11.72
CA PHE A 320 -3.17 20.95 13.14
C PHE A 320 -1.85 20.96 13.93
N VAL A 321 -1.93 21.17 15.25
CA VAL A 321 -0.77 21.03 16.14
C VAL A 321 -0.36 19.57 16.33
N SER A 322 0.83 19.34 16.91
CA SER A 322 1.32 17.96 17.13
C SER A 322 0.32 17.12 17.92
N HIS A 323 0.32 15.81 17.68
CA HIS A 323 -0.48 14.85 18.44
C HIS A 323 -0.12 14.79 19.93
N SER A 324 1.05 15.32 20.33
CA SER A 324 1.48 15.47 21.73
C SER A 324 1.11 16.83 22.34
N ALA A 325 0.46 17.71 21.57
CA ALA A 325 0.08 19.04 22.05
C ALA A 325 -1.23 19.00 22.86
N LYS A 326 -1.47 20.04 23.66
CA LYS A 326 -2.71 20.22 24.44
C LYS A 326 -3.99 19.98 23.62
N HIS A 327 -4.04 20.51 22.40
CA HIS A 327 -5.15 20.34 21.47
C HIS A 327 -4.77 19.37 20.35
N PHE A 328 -4.57 18.10 20.72
CA PHE A 328 -4.07 17.09 19.80
C PHE A 328 -5.09 16.67 18.73
N CYS A 329 -6.39 16.61 19.03
CA CYS A 329 -7.34 16.01 18.10
C CYS A 329 -7.73 16.92 16.91
N SER A 330 -7.73 16.34 15.70
CA SER A 330 -8.17 16.99 14.46
C SER A 330 -9.69 17.14 14.34
N TRP A 331 -10.47 16.32 15.05
CA TRP A 331 -11.94 16.27 14.91
C TRP A 331 -12.72 16.85 16.09
N CYS A 332 -12.14 16.90 17.29
CA CYS A 332 -12.78 17.49 18.45
C CYS A 332 -11.83 18.38 19.28
N GLU A 333 -12.40 19.09 20.25
CA GLU A 333 -11.71 20.06 21.09
C GLU A 333 -11.23 19.47 22.44
N LEU A 334 -11.23 18.15 22.60
CA LEU A 334 -10.73 17.49 23.81
C LEU A 334 -9.26 17.88 24.06
N GLN A 335 -8.93 18.17 25.31
CA GLN A 335 -7.56 18.47 25.72
C GLN A 335 -6.84 17.22 26.20
N ASP A 336 -5.53 17.18 26.03
CA ASP A 336 -4.70 16.01 26.35
C ASP A 336 -4.79 15.55 27.81
N ASN A 337 -4.91 16.50 28.75
CA ASN A 337 -5.11 16.20 30.17
C ASN A 337 -6.45 15.52 30.51
N GLN A 338 -7.40 15.50 29.57
CA GLN A 338 -8.70 14.84 29.70
C GLN A 338 -8.76 13.54 28.89
N ARG A 339 -7.65 13.12 28.26
CA ARG A 339 -7.59 11.94 27.39
C ARG A 339 -7.96 10.65 28.12
N ALA A 340 -7.64 10.56 29.41
CA ALA A 340 -7.97 9.39 30.24
C ALA A 340 -9.48 9.17 30.40
N ASP A 341 -10.30 10.21 30.19
CA ASP A 341 -11.76 10.10 30.30
C ASP A 341 -12.38 9.27 29.18
N LEU A 342 -11.66 9.07 28.06
CA LEU A 342 -12.13 8.36 26.86
C LEU A 342 -13.52 8.86 26.43
N LYS A 343 -13.63 10.19 26.30
CA LYS A 343 -14.81 10.88 25.80
C LYS A 343 -14.44 11.71 24.58
N LEU A 344 -15.42 11.91 23.70
CA LEU A 344 -15.29 12.89 22.64
C LEU A 344 -15.49 14.29 23.21
N GLY A 345 -14.63 15.22 22.81
CA GLY A 345 -14.85 16.64 23.04
C GLY A 345 -15.89 17.21 22.09
N ASN A 346 -16.14 18.52 22.18
CA ASN A 346 -17.00 19.21 21.22
C ASN A 346 -16.45 19.04 19.79
N PRO A 347 -17.28 18.69 18.79
CA PRO A 347 -16.82 18.57 17.41
C PRO A 347 -16.29 19.90 16.88
N ARG A 348 -15.13 19.87 16.22
CA ARG A 348 -14.60 21.04 15.54
C ARG A 348 -15.48 21.36 14.33
N GLN A 349 -15.74 22.65 14.13
CA GLN A 349 -16.57 23.14 13.03
C GLN A 349 -15.72 23.81 11.96
N ARG A 350 -16.03 23.55 10.68
CA ARG A 350 -15.34 24.12 9.50
C ARG A 350 -15.02 25.61 9.66
N ARG A 351 -16.06 26.40 9.92
CA ARG A 351 -15.97 27.86 10.02
C ARG A 351 -15.02 28.31 11.15
N THR A 352 -15.08 27.65 12.30
CA THR A 352 -14.23 27.97 13.45
C THR A 352 -12.76 27.65 13.16
N VAL A 353 -12.50 26.49 12.54
CA VAL A 353 -11.14 26.08 12.17
C VAL A 353 -10.55 27.00 11.09
N LEU A 354 -11.32 27.33 10.04
CA LEU A 354 -10.87 28.27 9.01
C LEU A 354 -10.58 29.65 9.58
N ASN A 355 -11.45 30.19 10.45
CA ASN A 355 -11.22 31.47 11.10
C ASN A 355 -9.93 31.46 11.94
N ALA A 356 -9.69 30.41 12.74
CA ALA A 356 -8.45 30.27 13.50
C ALA A 356 -7.22 30.16 12.60
N SER A 357 -7.33 29.43 11.48
CA SER A 357 -6.27 29.28 10.48
C SER A 357 -5.91 30.62 9.82
N HIS A 358 -6.91 31.44 9.45
CA HIS A 358 -6.70 32.77 8.90
C HIS A 358 -6.11 33.75 9.91
N GLN A 359 -6.55 33.71 11.18
CA GLN A 359 -5.95 34.51 12.26
C GLN A 359 -4.46 34.18 12.45
N TRP A 360 -4.12 32.89 12.41
CA TRP A 360 -2.72 32.45 12.46
C TRP A 360 -1.94 32.96 11.24
N ASN A 361 -2.49 32.84 10.03
CA ASN A 361 -1.80 33.25 8.81
C ASN A 361 -1.53 34.76 8.77
N GLY A 362 -2.53 35.56 9.15
CA GLY A 362 -2.48 37.03 9.20
C GLY A 362 -1.71 37.60 10.39
N ALA A 363 -1.23 36.78 11.32
CA ALA A 363 -0.44 37.24 12.46
C ALA A 363 0.89 37.87 12.01
N ARG A 364 1.17 39.09 12.48
CA ARG A 364 2.33 39.89 12.03
C ARG A 364 3.67 39.43 12.59
N THR A 365 3.67 38.63 13.67
CA THR A 365 4.90 38.18 14.35
C THR A 365 4.89 36.67 14.61
N PRO A 366 6.06 36.00 14.70
CA PRO A 366 6.13 34.56 15.01
C PRO A 366 5.53 34.22 16.38
N ARG A 367 5.72 35.08 17.39
CA ARG A 367 5.16 34.91 18.74
C ARG A 367 3.62 34.89 18.73
N LEU A 368 2.99 35.75 17.92
CA LEU A 368 1.53 35.74 17.78
C LEU A 368 1.03 34.46 17.11
N ARG A 369 1.75 33.95 16.09
CA ARG A 369 1.45 32.64 15.48
C ARG A 369 1.52 31.51 16.51
N GLU A 370 2.56 31.50 17.33
CA GLU A 370 2.70 30.49 18.38
C GLU A 370 1.55 30.57 19.40
N ASN A 371 1.17 31.78 19.82
CA ASN A 371 0.04 31.99 20.73
C ASN A 371 -1.29 31.49 20.14
N PHE A 372 -1.58 31.79 18.87
CA PHE A 372 -2.78 31.29 18.20
C PHE A 372 -2.77 29.76 18.07
N ALA A 373 -1.63 29.17 17.72
CA ALA A 373 -1.48 27.73 17.62
C ALA A 373 -1.69 27.05 18.98
N LYS A 374 -1.08 27.57 20.06
CA LYS A 374 -1.27 27.06 21.43
C LYS A 374 -2.72 27.18 21.91
N LYS A 375 -3.38 28.31 21.58
CA LYS A 375 -4.76 28.59 22.00
C LYS A 375 -5.79 27.70 21.30
N ASN A 376 -5.66 27.54 19.98
CA ASN A 376 -6.70 26.93 19.16
C ASN A 376 -6.35 25.49 18.70
N GLY A 377 -5.07 25.13 18.72
CA GLY A 377 -4.55 23.91 18.11
C GLY A 377 -4.45 23.96 16.58
N ILE A 378 -4.56 25.14 15.97
CA ILE A 378 -4.69 25.32 14.51
C ILE A 378 -3.63 26.29 13.98
N ARG A 379 -3.14 26.00 12.77
CA ARG A 379 -2.21 26.79 11.95
C ARG A 379 -2.76 26.99 10.54
N TRP A 380 -2.02 27.70 9.71
CA TRP A 380 -2.30 27.78 8.27
C TRP A 380 -2.02 26.44 7.57
N SER A 381 -2.87 26.11 6.60
CA SER A 381 -2.66 25.04 5.63
C SER A 381 -3.03 25.57 4.25
N GLU A 382 -2.22 25.28 3.23
CA GLU A 382 -2.54 25.63 1.84
C GLU A 382 -3.86 24.99 1.37
N LEU A 383 -4.26 23.84 1.92
CA LEU A 383 -5.53 23.18 1.58
C LEU A 383 -6.75 24.08 1.85
N ASN A 384 -6.64 25.01 2.81
CA ASN A 384 -7.72 25.93 3.16
C ASN A 384 -8.00 27.00 2.08
N ARG A 385 -7.17 27.07 1.02
CA ARG A 385 -7.45 27.90 -0.16
C ARG A 385 -8.50 27.27 -1.07
N LEU A 386 -8.69 25.95 -1.02
CA LEU A 386 -9.68 25.25 -1.83
C LEU A 386 -11.09 25.57 -1.29
N PRO A 387 -11.99 26.15 -2.10
CA PRO A 387 -13.28 26.66 -1.62
C PRO A 387 -14.23 25.54 -1.14
N TYR A 388 -14.06 24.33 -1.65
CA TYR A 388 -14.84 23.15 -1.26
C TYR A 388 -14.23 22.39 -0.08
N TRP A 389 -13.02 22.73 0.37
CA TRP A 389 -12.31 21.98 1.41
C TRP A 389 -12.85 22.30 2.81
N ASP A 390 -13.10 21.25 3.57
CA ASP A 390 -13.39 21.27 5.00
C ASP A 390 -12.18 20.67 5.76
N PRO A 391 -11.44 21.49 6.54
CA PRO A 391 -10.24 21.04 7.25
C PRO A 391 -10.51 20.01 8.34
N VAL A 392 -11.77 19.76 8.70
CA VAL A 392 -12.16 18.72 9.66
C VAL A 392 -12.76 17.52 8.93
N ALA A 393 -13.68 17.78 8.00
CA ALA A 393 -14.42 16.71 7.34
C ALA A 393 -13.55 15.92 6.37
N ASN A 394 -12.64 16.58 5.65
CA ASN A 394 -11.81 15.95 4.62
C ASN A 394 -10.52 15.30 5.14
N ILE A 395 -10.31 15.22 6.45
CA ILE A 395 -9.19 14.45 7.03
C ILE A 395 -9.65 13.03 7.34
N ALA A 396 -8.97 12.06 6.73
CA ALA A 396 -9.20 10.65 6.97
C ALA A 396 -8.39 10.16 8.18
N LEU A 397 -8.99 9.28 8.98
CA LEU A 397 -8.24 8.55 10.00
C LEU A 397 -7.47 7.41 9.36
N GLY A 398 -6.14 7.46 9.46
CA GLY A 398 -5.24 6.40 9.03
C GLY A 398 -5.39 5.13 9.86
N VAL A 399 -6.31 4.23 9.47
CA VAL A 399 -6.61 3.00 10.24
C VAL A 399 -5.43 2.02 10.28
N LEU A 400 -4.48 2.11 9.35
CA LEU A 400 -3.26 1.31 9.36
C LEU A 400 -2.47 1.61 10.63
N HIS A 401 -2.07 2.87 10.80
CA HIS A 401 -1.26 3.32 11.94
C HIS A 401 -2.08 3.50 13.23
N ASN A 402 -3.35 3.93 13.13
CA ASN A 402 -4.17 4.16 14.31
C ASN A 402 -4.77 2.88 14.89
N TRP A 403 -5.45 2.07 14.08
CA TRP A 403 -6.19 0.91 14.59
C TRP A 403 -5.26 -0.29 14.72
N TYR A 404 -4.64 -0.72 13.61
CA TYR A 404 -3.85 -1.95 13.59
C TYR A 404 -2.51 -1.81 14.34
N GLU A 405 -1.70 -0.80 14.01
CA GLU A 405 -0.38 -0.59 14.64
C GLU A 405 -0.44 0.31 15.89
N GLY A 406 -1.60 0.93 16.15
CA GLY A 406 -1.84 1.74 17.34
C GLY A 406 -2.60 0.96 18.41
N VAL A 407 -3.92 0.82 18.25
CA VAL A 407 -4.81 0.23 19.27
C VAL A 407 -4.53 -1.27 19.47
N LEU A 408 -4.49 -2.06 18.39
CA LEU A 408 -4.33 -3.53 18.49
C LEU A 408 -2.94 -3.91 18.97
N GLN A 409 -1.90 -3.28 18.41
CA GLN A 409 -0.53 -3.46 18.87
C GLN A 409 -0.38 -3.07 20.36
N HIS A 410 -0.92 -1.92 20.77
CA HIS A 410 -0.85 -1.49 22.17
C HIS A 410 -1.53 -2.51 23.09
N HIS A 411 -2.69 -3.03 22.69
CA HIS A 411 -3.41 -4.04 23.45
C HIS A 411 -2.58 -5.32 23.65
N VAL A 412 -2.00 -5.88 22.58
CA VAL A 412 -1.25 -7.14 22.68
C VAL A 412 0.10 -6.96 23.37
N ARG A 413 0.80 -5.85 23.13
CA ARG A 413 2.15 -5.65 23.70
C ARG A 413 2.11 -5.22 25.16
N TYR A 414 1.28 -4.24 25.49
CA TYR A 414 1.26 -3.64 26.82
C TYR A 414 0.17 -4.23 27.71
N ARG A 415 -1.08 -4.36 27.22
CA ARG A 415 -2.17 -4.89 28.06
C ARG A 415 -2.04 -6.38 28.33
N TRP A 416 -1.64 -7.16 27.32
CA TRP A 416 -1.36 -8.59 27.50
C TRP A 416 0.07 -8.89 27.94
N GLY A 417 0.97 -7.91 27.87
CA GLY A 417 2.35 -8.04 28.34
C GLY A 417 3.25 -8.92 27.47
N PHE A 418 3.01 -9.02 26.16
CA PHE A 418 3.91 -9.77 25.26
C PHE A 418 5.35 -9.23 25.20
N ASP A 419 5.58 -7.98 25.63
CA ASP A 419 6.89 -7.31 25.63
C ASP A 419 7.55 -7.21 27.04
N SER A 420 7.00 -7.86 28.07
CA SER A 420 7.54 -7.90 29.46
C SER A 420 9.05 -8.20 29.54
N ALA A 421 9.57 -9.08 28.67
CA ALA A 421 10.97 -9.47 28.63
C ALA A 421 11.90 -8.45 27.91
N ILE A 422 11.37 -7.60 27.02
CA ILE A 422 12.17 -6.62 26.26
C ILE A 422 12.49 -5.39 27.11
N LEU A 423 11.54 -4.98 27.97
CA LEU A 423 11.70 -3.86 28.90
C LEU A 423 12.79 -4.10 29.97
N GLN A 424 13.02 -5.36 30.36
CA GLN A 424 14.09 -5.71 31.31
C GLN A 424 15.50 -5.62 30.71
N HIS A 425 15.65 -5.81 29.39
CA HIS A 425 16.94 -5.72 28.70
C HIS A 425 17.36 -4.27 28.40
N LYS A 426 16.42 -3.34 28.19
CA LYS A 426 16.76 -1.90 28.06
C LYS A 426 17.29 -1.32 29.38
N ARG A 427 16.75 -1.77 30.53
CA ARG A 427 17.22 -1.39 31.88
C ARG A 427 18.70 -1.65 32.16
N SER A 428 19.32 -2.61 31.48
CA SER A 428 20.74 -2.95 31.69
C SER A 428 21.69 -2.21 30.75
N GLN A 429 21.18 -1.53 29.71
CA GLN A 429 21.99 -0.75 28.77
C GLN A 429 21.86 0.77 28.96
N SER A 430 20.73 1.26 29.48
CA SER A 430 20.52 2.71 29.76
C SER A 430 21.42 3.26 30.86
N ASP A 431 21.95 2.42 31.74
CA ASP A 431 22.85 2.85 32.83
C ASP A 431 24.30 3.09 32.38
N LEU A 432 24.65 2.89 31.09
CA LEU A 432 26.05 2.87 30.64
C LEU A 432 26.40 3.76 29.42
N SER A 433 25.48 4.50 28.81
CA SER A 433 25.85 5.42 27.72
C SER A 433 24.97 6.66 27.61
N GLY A 434 25.44 7.77 28.18
CA GLY A 434 24.93 9.11 27.89
C GLY A 434 25.58 9.66 26.62
N SER A 435 24.85 9.63 25.50
CA SER A 435 25.13 10.47 24.35
C SER A 435 23.85 10.69 23.56
N GLU A 436 23.29 11.89 23.64
CA GLU A 436 22.11 12.32 22.90
C GLU A 436 22.45 12.49 21.40
N SER A 437 21.76 11.73 20.55
CA SER A 437 21.74 11.95 19.10
C SER A 437 20.29 12.08 18.64
N GLU A 438 19.86 13.31 18.37
CA GLU A 438 18.56 13.64 17.78
C GLU A 438 18.50 13.22 16.31
N SER A 439 18.10 11.98 16.03
CA SER A 439 17.48 11.60 14.76
C SER A 439 16.82 10.23 14.91
N GLU A 440 15.67 10.18 15.58
CA GLU A 440 14.85 8.97 15.68
C GLU A 440 13.70 9.06 14.68
N SER A 441 13.41 7.94 14.02
CA SER A 441 12.29 7.84 13.07
C SER A 441 10.93 7.99 13.78
N ASP A 442 9.90 8.47 13.08
CA ASP A 442 8.57 8.70 13.70
C ASP A 442 7.97 7.39 14.31
N GLU A 443 8.32 6.21 13.78
CA GLU A 443 7.98 4.89 14.35
C GLU A 443 8.78 4.54 15.63
N GLU A 444 10.02 5.01 15.75
CA GLU A 444 10.84 4.90 16.96
C GLU A 444 10.32 5.84 18.03
N MET A 445 9.83 7.03 17.66
CA MET A 445 9.19 7.97 18.59
C MET A 445 7.91 7.39 19.20
N VAL A 446 7.11 6.63 18.44
CA VAL A 446 5.93 5.94 19.01
C VAL A 446 6.37 4.84 19.98
N ASP A 447 7.36 4.01 19.65
CA ASP A 447 7.85 2.97 20.57
C ASP A 447 8.57 3.57 21.79
N ALA A 448 9.28 4.69 21.62
CA ALA A 448 9.99 5.45 22.66
C ALA A 448 9.02 6.17 23.58
N PHE A 449 8.01 6.84 23.04
CA PHE A 449 6.94 7.49 23.81
C PHE A 449 6.07 6.45 24.54
N LEU A 450 5.75 5.32 23.89
CA LEU A 450 5.06 4.20 24.54
C LEU A 450 5.93 3.51 25.60
N SER A 451 7.27 3.57 25.49
CA SER A 451 8.18 3.05 26.52
C SER A 451 8.38 4.03 27.67
N GLU A 452 8.68 5.31 27.43
CA GLU A 452 8.90 6.33 28.46
C GLU A 452 7.64 6.55 29.32
N ASP A 453 6.44 6.55 28.72
CA ASP A 453 5.18 6.74 29.46
C ASP A 453 4.74 5.51 30.27
N ASN A 454 5.21 4.30 29.93
CA ASN A 454 4.87 3.05 30.62
C ASN A 454 6.04 2.43 31.40
N GLU A 455 7.19 3.12 31.48
CA GLU A 455 8.43 2.69 32.14
C GLU A 455 8.24 2.30 33.62
N GLY A 456 7.23 2.86 34.28
CA GLY A 456 6.86 2.54 35.66
C GLY A 456 6.00 1.27 35.86
N PHE A 457 5.46 0.67 34.79
CA PHE A 457 4.40 -0.36 34.88
C PHE A 457 4.80 -1.75 34.33
N ALA A 458 6.06 -1.92 33.90
CA ALA A 458 6.58 -3.14 33.29
C ALA A 458 6.49 -4.42 34.14
N ASN A 459 6.15 -4.33 35.43
CA ASN A 459 6.05 -5.46 36.36
C ASN A 459 4.62 -6.01 36.57
N GLN A 460 3.61 -5.52 35.84
CA GLN A 460 2.20 -5.93 36.04
C GLN A 460 1.54 -6.41 34.74
N SER A 461 2.12 -7.41 34.07
CA SER A 461 1.46 -8.09 32.95
C SER A 461 0.17 -8.77 33.42
N TYR A 462 -0.94 -8.57 32.70
CA TYR A 462 -2.19 -9.26 32.99
C TYR A 462 -2.09 -10.77 32.71
N LEU A 463 -1.43 -11.16 31.61
CA LEU A 463 -1.23 -12.57 31.27
C LEU A 463 0.09 -13.07 31.86
N SER A 464 0.08 -14.28 32.42
CA SER A 464 1.30 -14.97 32.82
C SER A 464 2.11 -15.42 31.61
N GLU A 465 3.42 -15.56 31.79
CA GLU A 465 4.33 -16.12 30.77
C GLU A 465 3.88 -17.50 30.27
N GLU A 466 3.24 -18.30 31.13
CA GLU A 466 2.69 -19.61 30.78
C GLU A 466 1.53 -19.49 29.79
N ILE A 467 0.60 -18.56 30.03
CA ILE A 467 -0.52 -18.30 29.12
C ILE A 467 0.00 -17.75 27.78
N ILE A 468 0.96 -16.83 27.80
CA ILE A 468 1.57 -16.30 26.57
C ILE A 468 2.23 -17.43 25.76
N LYS A 469 2.94 -18.36 26.41
CA LYS A 469 3.52 -19.55 25.75
C LYS A 469 2.42 -20.47 25.19
N LYS A 470 1.31 -20.67 25.90
CA LYS A 470 0.15 -21.44 25.43
C LYS A 470 -0.48 -20.80 24.18
N ILE A 471 -0.69 -19.47 24.18
CA ILE A 471 -1.16 -18.71 23.02
C ILE A 471 -0.21 -18.91 21.82
N ARG A 472 1.08 -18.68 22.01
CA ARG A 472 2.09 -18.87 20.94
C ARG A 472 2.10 -20.29 20.39
N LYS A 473 1.89 -21.30 21.24
CA LYS A 473 1.79 -22.71 20.81
C LYS A 473 0.57 -22.93 19.93
N ARG A 474 -0.62 -22.54 20.38
CA ARG A 474 -1.87 -22.74 19.64
C ARG A 474 -1.92 -21.98 18.33
N LEU A 475 -1.36 -20.78 18.26
CA LEU A 475 -1.28 -20.01 17.01
C LEU A 475 -0.50 -20.75 15.90
N ARG A 476 0.49 -21.59 16.25
CA ARG A 476 1.25 -22.39 15.27
C ARG A 476 0.46 -23.57 14.71
N GLU A 477 -0.56 -24.02 15.44
CA GLU A 477 -1.43 -25.14 15.05
C GLU A 477 -2.53 -24.69 14.06
N VAL A 478 -2.75 -23.38 13.94
CA VAL A 478 -3.76 -22.81 13.02
C VAL A 478 -3.30 -22.89 11.57
N VAL A 479 -4.07 -23.62 10.76
CA VAL A 479 -3.91 -23.72 9.31
C VAL A 479 -4.85 -22.73 8.62
N VAL A 480 -4.31 -21.87 7.74
CA VAL A 480 -5.08 -20.90 6.96
C VAL A 480 -4.95 -21.15 5.45
N PRO A 481 -6.00 -20.88 4.63
CA PRO A 481 -5.94 -21.01 3.18
C PRO A 481 -4.87 -20.16 2.50
N LYS A 482 -4.46 -20.56 1.30
CA LYS A 482 -3.56 -19.77 0.44
C LYS A 482 -4.20 -18.42 0.13
N GLY A 483 -3.55 -17.33 0.55
CA GLY A 483 -4.00 -15.95 0.34
C GLY A 483 -4.23 -15.17 1.63
N ILE A 484 -4.31 -15.85 2.78
CA ILE A 484 -4.25 -15.23 4.10
C ILE A 484 -2.79 -15.11 4.52
N SER A 485 -2.40 -13.98 5.09
CA SER A 485 -1.04 -13.80 5.59
C SER A 485 -0.78 -14.71 6.78
N HIS A 486 0.32 -15.46 6.74
CA HIS A 486 0.77 -16.25 7.88
C HIS A 486 1.38 -15.35 8.94
N LEU A 487 1.10 -15.65 10.21
CA LEU A 487 1.76 -15.00 11.33
C LEU A 487 3.18 -15.57 11.51
N PRO A 488 4.15 -14.74 11.98
CA PRO A 488 5.47 -15.24 12.30
C PRO A 488 5.43 -16.21 13.49
N VAL A 489 6.26 -17.26 13.42
CA VAL A 489 6.29 -18.41 14.35
C VAL A 489 6.50 -17.99 15.83
N GLY A 490 7.15 -16.86 16.07
CA GLY A 490 7.36 -16.26 17.39
C GLY A 490 6.73 -14.88 17.46
N LEU A 491 5.41 -14.83 17.63
CA LEU A 491 4.63 -13.60 17.76
C LEU A 491 5.21 -12.68 18.86
N CYS A 492 5.43 -11.41 18.52
CA CYS A 492 6.01 -10.38 19.40
C CYS A 492 7.29 -10.86 20.11
N THR A 493 8.27 -11.35 19.34
CA THR A 493 9.61 -11.66 19.86
C THR A 493 10.63 -10.78 19.16
N ALA A 494 11.70 -10.40 19.85
CA ALA A 494 12.76 -9.54 19.31
C ALA A 494 13.36 -10.08 17.99
N ARG A 495 13.39 -11.40 17.80
CA ARG A 495 13.89 -12.06 16.58
C ARG A 495 13.00 -11.88 15.35
N ASN A 496 11.70 -11.66 15.52
CA ASN A 496 10.74 -11.61 14.42
C ASN A 496 10.31 -10.19 14.03
N GLY A 497 10.87 -9.17 14.68
CA GLY A 497 10.56 -7.77 14.39
C GLY A 497 9.14 -7.37 14.79
N LYS A 498 8.73 -6.18 14.33
CA LYS A 498 7.37 -5.65 14.50
C LYS A 498 6.41 -6.35 13.52
N LEU A 499 5.20 -6.65 13.99
CA LEU A 499 4.14 -7.13 13.11
C LEU A 499 3.63 -5.96 12.26
N LYS A 500 3.32 -6.25 10.99
CA LYS A 500 2.72 -5.29 10.07
C LYS A 500 1.21 -5.19 10.30
N ALA A 501 0.60 -4.08 9.93
CA ALA A 501 -0.85 -3.89 10.03
C ALA A 501 -1.71 -5.04 9.49
N ASN A 502 -1.36 -5.63 8.34
CA ASN A 502 -2.11 -6.78 7.80
C ASN A 502 -1.97 -8.05 8.67
N GLU A 503 -0.83 -8.24 9.34
CA GLU A 503 -0.62 -9.33 10.28
C GLU A 503 -1.44 -9.11 11.54
N TRP A 504 -1.53 -7.86 12.05
CA TRP A 504 -2.46 -7.51 13.14
C TRP A 504 -3.92 -7.77 12.76
N SER A 505 -4.33 -7.38 11.55
CA SER A 505 -5.68 -7.63 11.05
C SER A 505 -6.00 -9.12 11.06
N VAL A 506 -5.12 -9.94 10.46
CA VAL A 506 -5.30 -11.39 10.39
C VAL A 506 -5.23 -12.05 11.76
N PHE A 507 -4.38 -11.55 12.66
CA PHE A 507 -4.29 -12.03 14.03
C PHE A 507 -5.64 -11.92 14.76
N PHE A 508 -6.29 -10.75 14.73
CA PHE A 508 -7.57 -10.54 15.41
C PHE A 508 -8.77 -11.14 14.68
N GLN A 509 -8.79 -11.08 13.34
CA GLN A 509 -9.95 -11.53 12.55
C GLN A 509 -9.98 -13.04 12.32
N VAL A 510 -8.84 -13.73 12.34
CA VAL A 510 -8.76 -15.16 12.02
C VAL A 510 -8.20 -15.95 13.20
N TYR A 511 -6.93 -15.71 13.53
CA TYR A 511 -6.20 -16.58 14.45
C TYR A 511 -6.77 -16.55 15.87
N LEU A 512 -7.03 -15.35 16.39
CA LEU A 512 -7.43 -15.19 17.78
C LEU A 512 -8.80 -15.84 18.06
N ARG A 513 -9.72 -15.85 17.08
CA ARG A 513 -11.03 -16.49 17.24
C ARG A 513 -10.95 -17.99 17.40
N LEU A 514 -10.02 -18.60 16.68
CA LEU A 514 -9.81 -20.04 16.71
C LEU A 514 -9.09 -20.47 18.00
N VAL A 515 -8.25 -19.59 18.56
CA VAL A 515 -7.35 -19.92 19.67
C VAL A 515 -7.91 -19.49 21.03
N ILE A 516 -8.60 -18.36 21.13
CA ILE A 516 -8.89 -17.74 22.44
C ILE A 516 -9.83 -18.60 23.29
N LEU A 517 -10.82 -19.25 22.68
CA LEU A 517 -11.77 -20.09 23.41
C LEU A 517 -11.13 -21.35 23.98
N ASP A 518 -10.23 -22.01 23.25
CA ASP A 518 -9.50 -23.20 23.74
C ASP A 518 -8.59 -22.88 24.94
N ILE A 519 -8.16 -21.62 25.08
CA ILE A 519 -7.25 -21.22 26.16
C ILE A 519 -8.00 -20.82 27.42
N PHE A 520 -9.11 -20.09 27.28
CA PHE A 520 -9.84 -19.44 28.37
C PHE A 520 -11.24 -20.05 28.60
N TRP A 521 -11.46 -21.31 28.20
CA TRP A 521 -12.75 -21.99 28.37
C TRP A 521 -13.15 -22.23 29.83
N ASP A 522 -12.18 -22.44 30.74
CA ASP A 522 -12.47 -22.67 32.16
C ASP A 522 -12.81 -21.35 32.86
N LEU A 523 -14.07 -21.22 33.27
CA LEU A 523 -14.70 -19.93 33.57
C LEU A 523 -14.49 -19.47 35.03
N GLY A 524 -13.44 -18.69 35.26
CA GLY A 524 -13.41 -17.72 36.36
C GLY A 524 -14.09 -16.39 35.96
N PRO A 525 -14.61 -15.58 36.91
CA PRO A 525 -15.16 -14.26 36.59
C PRO A 525 -14.20 -13.31 35.87
N LYS A 526 -12.89 -13.43 36.14
CA LYS A 526 -11.84 -12.66 35.44
C LYS A 526 -11.67 -13.09 33.98
N ASP A 527 -11.73 -14.40 33.70
CA ASP A 527 -11.62 -14.94 32.35
C ASP A 527 -12.84 -14.58 31.50
N GLN A 528 -14.03 -14.56 32.10
CA GLN A 528 -15.25 -14.07 31.46
C GLN A 528 -15.12 -12.59 31.05
N LEU A 529 -14.66 -11.73 31.95
CA LEU A 529 -14.48 -10.30 31.66
C LEU A 529 -13.42 -10.08 30.57
N PHE A 530 -12.35 -10.87 30.59
CA PHE A 530 -11.34 -10.87 29.54
C PHE A 530 -11.91 -11.28 28.19
N LEU A 531 -12.70 -12.36 28.12
CA LEU A 531 -13.35 -12.79 26.89
C LEU A 531 -14.31 -11.73 26.32
N VAL A 532 -15.06 -11.04 27.18
CA VAL A 532 -15.92 -9.91 26.76
C VAL A 532 -15.07 -8.77 26.18
N ASN A 533 -13.95 -8.43 26.82
CA ASN A 533 -13.03 -7.39 26.34
C ASN A 533 -12.47 -7.72 24.94
N ILE A 534 -11.99 -8.95 24.75
CA ILE A 534 -11.42 -9.39 23.48
C ILE A 534 -12.49 -9.54 22.41
N GLY A 535 -13.65 -10.09 22.75
CA GLY A 535 -14.78 -10.21 21.83
C GLY A 535 -15.23 -8.85 21.28
N ALA A 536 -15.28 -7.83 22.14
CA ALA A 536 -15.58 -6.47 21.72
C ALA A 536 -14.52 -5.89 20.76
N LEU A 537 -13.23 -6.10 21.05
CA LEU A 537 -12.14 -5.63 20.19
C LEU A 537 -12.09 -6.35 18.83
N ILE A 538 -12.39 -7.66 18.81
CA ILE A 538 -12.51 -8.45 17.57
C ILE A 538 -13.64 -7.90 16.70
N GLN A 539 -14.83 -7.67 17.27
CA GLN A 539 -15.96 -7.09 16.53
C GLN A 539 -15.63 -5.70 15.97
N CYS A 540 -14.99 -4.84 16.75
CA CYS A 540 -14.53 -3.55 16.26
C CYS A 540 -13.57 -3.71 15.05
N THR A 541 -12.66 -4.68 15.13
CA THR A 541 -11.67 -4.95 14.06
C THR A 541 -12.30 -5.53 12.79
N GLU A 542 -13.42 -6.27 12.90
CA GLU A 542 -14.21 -6.69 11.74
C GLU A 542 -14.79 -5.51 11.01
N ILE A 543 -15.41 -4.60 11.74
CA ILE A 543 -16.08 -3.42 11.17
C ILE A 543 -15.06 -2.51 10.49
N VAL A 544 -13.91 -2.26 11.15
CA VAL A 544 -12.81 -1.49 10.53
C VAL A 544 -12.28 -2.16 9.26
N GLY A 545 -12.18 -3.49 9.27
CA GLY A 545 -11.72 -4.29 8.13
C GLY A 545 -12.78 -4.56 7.06
N ALA A 546 -14.03 -4.14 7.25
CA ALA A 546 -15.13 -4.49 6.37
C ALA A 546 -14.98 -3.87 4.97
N ARG A 547 -15.51 -4.57 3.95
CA ARG A 547 -15.52 -4.09 2.55
C ARG A 547 -16.79 -3.28 2.22
N SER A 548 -17.78 -3.34 3.08
CA SER A 548 -19.04 -2.61 2.99
C SER A 548 -19.53 -2.34 4.40
N VAL A 549 -20.10 -1.17 4.64
CA VAL A 549 -20.51 -0.73 5.97
C VAL A 549 -21.87 -0.03 5.90
N THR A 550 -22.65 -0.19 6.96
CA THR A 550 -23.96 0.42 7.16
C THR A 550 -23.91 1.40 8.34
N GLN A 551 -24.98 2.16 8.53
CA GLN A 551 -25.13 2.98 9.73
C GLN A 551 -25.19 2.12 11.01
N GLN A 552 -25.74 0.90 10.93
CA GLN A 552 -25.79 -0.03 12.05
C GLN A 552 -24.39 -0.52 12.44
N ASP A 553 -23.50 -0.73 11.47
CA ASP A 553 -22.11 -1.11 11.74
C ASP A 553 -21.37 0.00 12.51
N ALA A 554 -21.60 1.28 12.17
CA ALA A 554 -21.03 2.41 12.92
C ALA A 554 -21.53 2.46 14.37
N GLN A 555 -22.83 2.22 14.59
CA GLN A 555 -23.42 2.13 15.93
C GLN A 555 -22.89 0.93 16.72
N LEU A 556 -22.76 -0.23 16.07
CA LEU A 556 -22.21 -1.42 16.67
C LEU A 556 -20.75 -1.21 17.07
N PHE A 557 -19.94 -0.57 16.22
CA PHE A 557 -18.58 -0.20 16.58
C PHE A 557 -18.56 0.68 17.83
N GLU A 558 -19.37 1.73 17.89
CA GLU A 558 -19.44 2.62 19.06
C GLU A 558 -19.79 1.87 20.35
N GLN A 559 -20.79 0.99 20.28
CA GLN A 559 -21.21 0.15 21.39
C GLN A 559 -20.10 -0.80 21.85
N GLN A 560 -19.52 -1.57 20.93
CA GLN A 560 -18.47 -2.53 21.23
C GLN A 560 -17.20 -1.83 21.71
N TYR A 561 -16.83 -0.69 21.14
CA TYR A 561 -15.67 0.06 21.59
C TYR A 561 -15.88 0.61 23.00
N SER A 562 -17.11 1.04 23.35
CA SER A 562 -17.44 1.42 24.73
C SER A 562 -17.34 0.24 25.71
N VAL A 563 -17.78 -0.96 25.31
CA VAL A 563 -17.61 -2.19 26.11
C VAL A 563 -16.13 -2.49 26.29
N TYR A 564 -15.34 -2.44 25.22
CA TYR A 564 -13.89 -2.62 25.26
C TYR A 564 -13.23 -1.63 26.23
N GLN A 565 -13.58 -0.35 26.17
CA GLN A 565 -13.00 0.67 27.05
C GLN A 565 -13.34 0.42 28.52
N ARG A 566 -14.62 0.18 28.85
CA ARG A 566 -15.06 -0.06 30.24
C ARG A 566 -14.40 -1.30 30.84
N THR A 567 -14.40 -2.40 30.10
CA THR A 567 -13.76 -3.65 30.53
C THR A 567 -12.25 -3.51 30.63
N SER A 568 -11.62 -2.75 29.72
CA SER A 568 -10.18 -2.47 29.78
C SER A 568 -9.78 -1.68 31.03
N ASN A 569 -10.59 -0.72 31.47
CA ASN A 569 -10.30 0.05 32.68
C ASN A 569 -10.31 -0.83 33.94
N VAL A 570 -11.12 -1.89 33.96
CA VAL A 570 -11.16 -2.88 35.05
C VAL A 570 -10.01 -3.87 34.98
N LEU A 571 -9.72 -4.38 33.78
CA LEU A 571 -8.68 -5.40 33.57
C LEU A 571 -7.25 -4.83 33.62
N PHE A 572 -7.08 -3.57 33.20
CA PHE A 572 -5.78 -2.93 32.99
C PHE A 572 -5.71 -1.52 33.63
N PRO A 573 -6.05 -1.37 34.94
CA PRO A 573 -6.23 -0.06 35.58
C PRO A 573 -4.97 0.82 35.60
N HIS A 574 -3.79 0.21 35.47
CA HIS A 574 -2.49 0.89 35.55
C HIS A 574 -1.87 1.19 34.18
N ILE A 575 -2.52 0.81 33.08
CA ILE A 575 -1.99 1.00 31.73
C ILE A 575 -2.56 2.29 31.14
N ARG A 576 -1.66 3.21 30.74
CA ARG A 576 -2.05 4.52 30.22
C ARG A 576 -2.79 4.41 28.89
N ILE A 577 -3.69 5.36 28.66
CA ILE A 577 -4.44 5.53 27.41
C ILE A 577 -3.62 6.41 26.47
N THR A 578 -3.35 5.89 25.28
CA THR A 578 -2.60 6.58 24.21
C THR A 578 -3.54 7.43 23.34
N PRO A 579 -3.04 8.45 22.61
CA PRO A 579 -3.83 9.22 21.65
C PRO A 579 -4.60 8.35 20.64
N ASN A 580 -4.02 7.21 20.25
CA ASN A 580 -4.66 6.30 19.30
C ASN A 580 -6.04 5.80 19.76
N HIS A 581 -6.23 5.59 21.07
CA HIS A 581 -7.53 5.18 21.62
C HIS A 581 -8.58 6.29 21.52
N HIS A 582 -8.16 7.55 21.65
CA HIS A 582 -9.07 8.68 21.45
C HIS A 582 -9.47 8.82 19.98
N TYR A 583 -8.50 8.75 19.07
CA TYR A 583 -8.81 8.81 17.63
C TYR A 583 -9.72 7.68 17.16
N ALA A 584 -9.56 6.48 17.71
CA ALA A 584 -10.44 5.36 17.42
C ALA A 584 -11.92 5.61 17.81
N MET A 585 -12.20 6.51 18.77
CA MET A 585 -13.57 6.91 19.08
C MET A 585 -14.25 7.69 17.94
N HIS A 586 -13.48 8.23 16.99
CA HIS A 586 -14.02 8.89 15.81
C HIS A 586 -14.35 7.92 14.66
N ILE A 587 -14.00 6.63 14.76
CA ILE A 587 -14.27 5.63 13.71
C ILE A 587 -15.73 5.56 13.28
N PRO A 588 -16.75 5.60 14.18
CA PRO A 588 -18.16 5.63 13.76
C PRO A 588 -18.47 6.77 12.78
N GLU A 589 -18.05 7.99 13.10
CA GLU A 589 -18.26 9.14 12.22
C GLU A 589 -17.44 9.03 10.92
N GLN A 590 -16.23 8.45 10.98
CA GLN A 590 -15.43 8.18 9.78
C GLN A 590 -16.13 7.17 8.86
N LEU A 591 -16.72 6.10 9.41
CA LEU A 591 -17.49 5.10 8.65
C LEU A 591 -18.70 5.73 7.97
N LEU A 592 -19.45 6.58 8.68
CA LEU A 592 -20.61 7.28 8.13
C LEU A 592 -20.24 8.30 7.04
N ARG A 593 -19.04 8.89 7.15
CA ARG A 593 -18.55 9.91 6.23
C ARG A 593 -17.96 9.32 4.96
N TRP A 594 -17.03 8.37 5.11
CA TRP A 594 -16.25 7.80 4.02
C TRP A 594 -16.80 6.48 3.49
N GLY A 595 -17.60 5.76 4.27
CA GLY A 595 -17.87 4.34 4.00
C GLY A 595 -16.73 3.44 4.52
N PRO A 596 -16.42 2.33 3.84
CA PRO A 596 -15.39 1.39 4.30
C PRO A 596 -14.01 2.03 4.42
N LEU A 597 -13.41 2.00 5.62
CA LEU A 597 -12.18 2.75 5.92
C LEU A 597 -10.94 2.24 5.17
N ASN A 598 -10.92 0.97 4.79
CA ASN A 598 -9.88 0.42 3.93
C ASN A 598 -9.77 1.16 2.58
N GLY A 599 -10.87 1.71 2.07
CA GLY A 599 -10.90 2.49 0.82
C GLY A 599 -10.23 3.87 0.91
N ILE A 600 -9.99 4.37 2.12
CA ILE A 600 -9.38 5.68 2.42
C ILE A 600 -8.14 5.56 3.34
N SER A 601 -7.56 4.36 3.43
CA SER A 601 -6.42 4.06 4.32
C SER A 601 -5.04 4.24 3.68
N GLU A 602 -3.98 4.21 4.48
CA GLU A 602 -2.60 4.41 4.02
C GLU A 602 -2.03 3.24 3.20
N TYR A 603 -2.69 2.06 3.16
CA TYR A 603 -2.16 0.86 2.49
C TYR A 603 -1.72 1.10 1.04
N GLY A 604 -2.45 1.94 0.29
CA GLY A 604 -2.10 2.28 -1.08
C GLY A 604 -0.77 3.04 -1.19
N GLY A 605 -0.60 4.03 -0.33
CA GLY A 605 0.59 4.86 -0.21
C GLY A 605 1.80 4.09 0.28
N GLU A 606 1.67 3.31 1.36
CA GLU A 606 2.75 2.49 1.93
C GLU A 606 3.32 1.48 0.93
N ARG A 607 2.44 0.85 0.13
CA ARG A 607 2.88 -0.06 -0.94
C ARG A 607 3.67 0.68 -2.02
N LEU A 608 3.31 1.92 -2.32
CA LEU A 608 4.04 2.76 -3.25
C LEU A 608 5.40 3.15 -2.66
N VAL A 609 5.48 3.57 -1.40
CA VAL A 609 6.74 3.84 -0.70
C VAL A 609 7.68 2.64 -0.80
N GLY A 610 7.18 1.44 -0.46
CA GLY A 610 7.94 0.20 -0.57
C GLY A 610 8.36 -0.17 -2.00
N LEU A 611 7.65 0.31 -3.03
CA LEU A 611 8.08 0.21 -4.42
C LEU A 611 9.20 1.20 -4.73
N LEU A 612 9.05 2.47 -4.32
CA LEU A 612 10.03 3.53 -4.57
C LEU A 612 11.37 3.25 -3.89
N GLN A 613 11.36 2.74 -2.66
CA GLN A 613 12.56 2.29 -1.94
C GLN A 613 13.36 1.20 -2.67
N LYS A 614 12.69 0.38 -3.49
CA LYS A 614 13.35 -0.68 -4.28
C LYS A 614 13.96 -0.16 -5.59
N LEU A 615 13.64 1.07 -6.01
CA LEU A 615 14.21 1.66 -7.21
C LEU A 615 15.66 2.04 -6.95
N LYS A 616 16.59 1.32 -7.60
CA LYS A 616 18.02 1.64 -7.52
C LYS A 616 18.29 3.08 -7.98
N THR A 617 18.88 3.92 -7.15
CA THR A 617 19.33 5.27 -7.51
C THR A 617 20.86 5.30 -7.66
N ASN A 618 21.42 6.29 -8.37
CA ASN A 618 22.87 6.36 -8.63
C ASN A 618 23.70 6.88 -7.42
N SER A 619 23.20 6.75 -6.19
CA SER A 619 23.86 7.13 -4.92
C SER A 619 24.41 8.57 -4.80
N LEU A 620 24.21 9.44 -5.80
CA LEU A 620 24.53 10.86 -5.75
C LEU A 620 23.43 11.62 -4.99
N ASN A 621 23.80 12.22 -3.86
CA ASN A 621 22.89 12.80 -2.86
C ASN A 621 21.95 13.90 -3.40
N SER A 622 22.28 14.58 -4.51
CA SER A 622 21.53 15.74 -5.01
C SER A 622 20.61 15.46 -6.20
N SER A 623 20.47 14.20 -6.63
CA SER A 623 19.69 13.82 -7.82
C SER A 623 18.83 12.55 -7.64
N SER A 624 18.65 12.09 -6.41
CA SER A 624 17.98 10.81 -6.14
C SER A 624 16.47 10.88 -6.42
N GLU A 625 15.85 11.98 -6.05
CA GLU A 625 14.45 12.35 -6.22
C GLU A 625 14.08 12.30 -7.71
N LYS A 626 14.83 13.01 -8.56
CA LYS A 626 14.61 13.03 -10.01
C LYS A 626 14.73 11.64 -10.63
N THR A 627 15.67 10.84 -10.14
CA THR A 627 15.85 9.46 -10.62
C THR A 627 14.67 8.57 -10.24
N ILE A 628 14.18 8.69 -9.00
CA ILE A 628 13.01 7.95 -8.50
C ILE A 628 11.77 8.32 -9.31
N MET A 629 11.48 9.62 -9.46
CA MET A 629 10.37 10.14 -10.27
C MET A 629 10.43 9.62 -11.72
N LYS A 630 11.59 9.76 -12.37
CA LYS A 630 11.77 9.32 -13.75
C LYS A 630 11.55 7.82 -13.91
N LYS A 631 12.10 7.00 -13.01
CA LYS A 631 11.93 5.54 -13.05
C LYS A 631 10.49 5.12 -12.77
N PHE A 632 9.83 5.76 -11.81
CA PHE A 632 8.43 5.50 -11.52
C PHE A 632 7.55 5.79 -12.75
N GLY A 633 7.69 6.96 -13.36
CA GLY A 633 6.97 7.29 -14.60
C GLY A 633 7.25 6.31 -15.74
N GLN A 634 8.52 5.93 -15.95
CA GLN A 634 8.86 4.91 -16.95
C GLN A 634 8.16 3.57 -16.70
N LEU A 635 8.08 3.13 -15.44
CA LEU A 635 7.36 1.91 -15.06
C LEU A 635 5.86 2.03 -15.33
N GLN A 636 5.25 3.17 -15.03
CA GLN A 636 3.82 3.40 -15.30
C GLN A 636 3.50 3.27 -16.78
N LYS A 637 4.26 3.93 -17.66
CA LYS A 637 4.04 3.84 -19.12
C LYS A 637 4.32 2.45 -19.65
N LEU A 638 5.36 1.78 -19.15
CA LEU A 638 5.67 0.41 -19.57
C LEU A 638 4.52 -0.55 -19.28
N GLN A 639 3.89 -0.44 -18.10
CA GLN A 639 2.73 -1.25 -17.71
C GLN A 639 1.49 -1.01 -18.59
N GLN A 640 1.41 0.14 -19.29
CA GLN A 640 0.31 0.44 -20.23
C GLN A 640 0.56 -0.11 -21.65
N VAL A 641 1.82 -0.39 -22.02
CA VAL A 641 2.17 -1.01 -23.31
C VAL A 641 2.05 -2.54 -23.24
N GLU A 642 2.17 -3.11 -22.05
CA GLU A 642 2.12 -4.55 -21.76
C GLU A 642 0.74 -5.27 -21.77
N PRO A 643 -0.46 -4.63 -21.78
CA PRO A 643 -1.74 -5.35 -21.64
C PRO A 643 -1.99 -6.43 -22.70
N GLU A 644 -1.49 -6.26 -23.92
CA GLU A 644 -1.63 -7.28 -24.97
C GLU A 644 -0.72 -8.50 -24.73
N LEU A 645 0.48 -8.29 -24.18
CA LEU A 645 1.36 -9.38 -23.77
C LEU A 645 0.81 -10.09 -22.51
N GLN A 646 0.27 -9.36 -21.53
CA GLN A 646 -0.31 -9.91 -20.30
C GLN A 646 -1.58 -10.71 -20.52
N LYS A 647 -2.45 -10.33 -21.46
CA LYS A 647 -3.63 -11.13 -21.85
C LYS A 647 -3.23 -12.51 -22.39
N GLU A 648 -2.10 -12.62 -23.10
CA GLU A 648 -1.55 -13.93 -23.51
C GLU A 648 -0.86 -14.69 -22.38
N PHE A 649 -0.29 -14.00 -21.38
CA PHE A 649 0.34 -14.64 -20.21
C PHE A 649 -0.67 -15.32 -19.28
N THR A 650 -1.87 -14.76 -19.10
CA THR A 650 -2.94 -15.40 -18.31
C THR A 650 -3.57 -16.60 -19.02
N ASN A 651 -3.64 -16.59 -20.36
CA ASN A 651 -4.25 -17.68 -21.12
C ASN A 651 -3.33 -18.89 -21.34
N LYS A 652 -2.05 -18.82 -20.97
CA LYS A 652 -1.10 -19.96 -21.10
C LYS A 652 -0.67 -20.58 -19.79
N CYS A 653 -0.99 -19.99 -18.64
CA CYS A 653 -0.67 -20.61 -17.35
C CYS A 653 -1.64 -21.75 -16.96
N GLU A 654 -2.62 -22.06 -17.83
CA GLU A 654 -3.46 -23.26 -17.77
C GLU A 654 -3.07 -24.33 -18.81
N SER A 655 -1.91 -24.23 -19.47
CA SER A 655 -1.37 -25.41 -20.16
C SER A 655 -0.72 -26.33 -19.12
N SER A 656 -1.54 -27.10 -18.41
CA SER A 656 -1.10 -28.39 -17.89
C SER A 656 -0.45 -29.15 -19.05
N SER A 657 0.65 -29.83 -18.77
CA SER A 657 1.29 -30.67 -19.77
C SER A 657 0.25 -31.64 -20.33
N THR A 658 -0.08 -31.52 -21.61
CA THR A 658 -0.94 -32.45 -22.36
C THR A 658 -0.23 -33.80 -22.56
N ARG A 659 0.24 -34.43 -21.48
CA ARG A 659 0.65 -35.83 -21.47
C ARG A 659 -0.58 -36.65 -21.09
N LYS A 660 -1.03 -37.49 -22.01
CA LYS A 660 -2.04 -38.52 -21.75
C LYS A 660 -1.50 -39.48 -20.70
N LYS A 661 -2.24 -39.70 -19.62
CA LYS A 661 -1.96 -40.66 -18.55
C LYS A 661 -2.88 -41.87 -18.72
N ALA A 662 -2.33 -43.07 -18.64
CA ALA A 662 -3.13 -44.28 -18.55
C ALA A 662 -3.76 -44.37 -17.15
N LEU A 663 -5.06 -44.59 -17.08
CA LEU A 663 -5.77 -44.90 -15.83
C LEU A 663 -5.50 -46.36 -15.44
N ASP A 664 -5.39 -46.62 -14.14
CA ASP A 664 -5.42 -47.99 -13.62
C ASP A 664 -6.82 -48.61 -13.80
N ASP A 665 -6.89 -49.94 -13.72
CA ASP A 665 -8.13 -50.67 -14.00
C ASP A 665 -9.29 -50.31 -13.05
N SER A 666 -9.01 -50.00 -11.78
CA SER A 666 -10.04 -49.62 -10.81
C SER A 666 -10.62 -48.25 -11.16
N SER A 667 -9.75 -47.25 -11.34
CA SER A 667 -10.15 -45.90 -11.72
C SER A 667 -10.91 -45.88 -13.06
N TYR A 668 -10.44 -46.67 -14.04
CA TYR A 668 -11.07 -46.77 -15.35
C TYR A 668 -12.46 -47.41 -15.28
N LEU A 669 -12.62 -48.51 -14.55
CA LEU A 669 -13.91 -49.20 -14.43
C LEU A 669 -14.95 -48.34 -13.70
N GLU A 670 -14.54 -47.59 -12.68
CA GLU A 670 -15.45 -46.68 -11.96
C GLU A 670 -15.89 -45.51 -12.85
N LEU A 671 -14.94 -44.92 -13.60
CA LEU A 671 -15.22 -43.89 -14.59
C LEU A 671 -16.18 -44.39 -15.68
N LEU A 672 -15.95 -45.60 -16.21
CA LEU A 672 -16.82 -46.22 -17.20
C LEU A 672 -18.23 -46.45 -16.65
N ARG A 673 -18.35 -47.03 -15.45
CA ARG A 673 -19.64 -47.25 -14.77
C ARG A 673 -20.39 -45.96 -14.52
N HIS A 674 -19.69 -44.87 -14.17
CA HIS A 674 -20.31 -43.56 -14.00
C HIS A 674 -20.86 -43.02 -15.33
N LEU A 675 -20.03 -42.98 -16.38
CA LEU A 675 -20.41 -42.44 -17.68
C LEU A 675 -21.52 -43.28 -18.36
N GLN A 676 -21.56 -44.60 -18.13
CA GLN A 676 -22.62 -45.47 -18.64
C GLN A 676 -24.01 -45.17 -18.04
N LYS A 677 -24.09 -44.48 -16.90
CA LYS A 677 -25.39 -44.04 -16.34
C LYS A 677 -26.04 -42.96 -17.21
N GLU A 678 -25.23 -42.11 -17.85
CA GLU A 678 -25.70 -41.06 -18.76
C GLU A 678 -25.68 -41.52 -20.22
N GLN A 679 -24.74 -42.40 -20.59
CA GLN A 679 -24.52 -42.91 -21.94
C GLN A 679 -24.42 -44.44 -21.95
N PRO A 680 -25.55 -45.17 -21.90
CA PRO A 680 -25.56 -46.63 -21.83
C PRO A 680 -24.85 -47.34 -23.01
N GLN A 681 -24.69 -46.65 -24.14
CA GLN A 681 -24.03 -47.14 -25.35
C GLN A 681 -22.48 -47.09 -25.29
N LEU A 682 -21.90 -46.48 -24.23
CA LEU A 682 -20.45 -46.36 -24.07
C LEU A 682 -19.83 -47.71 -23.71
N ARG A 683 -18.86 -48.17 -24.52
CA ARG A 683 -18.22 -49.49 -24.41
C ARG A 683 -16.84 -49.42 -23.77
N ASP A 684 -16.45 -50.51 -23.13
CA ASP A 684 -15.10 -50.72 -22.62
C ASP A 684 -14.12 -50.89 -23.80
N TYR A 685 -12.96 -50.21 -23.81
CA TYR A 685 -11.95 -50.38 -24.86
C TYR A 685 -11.47 -51.83 -25.02
N ARG A 686 -11.56 -52.65 -23.96
CA ARG A 686 -11.13 -54.05 -23.95
C ARG A 686 -12.07 -55.00 -24.70
N ASP A 687 -13.32 -54.59 -24.96
CA ASP A 687 -14.36 -55.43 -25.56
C ASP A 687 -14.25 -55.51 -27.09
N LEU A 688 -13.16 -56.06 -27.60
CA LEU A 688 -12.88 -56.21 -29.03
C LEU A 688 -13.55 -57.47 -29.63
N PRO A 689 -14.03 -57.42 -30.89
CA PRO A 689 -14.02 -56.29 -31.82
C PRO A 689 -15.20 -55.31 -31.59
N HIS A 690 -14.93 -54.01 -31.79
CA HIS A 690 -15.95 -52.96 -31.74
C HIS A 690 -16.69 -52.83 -33.07
N PRO A 691 -18.04 -52.82 -33.09
CA PRO A 691 -18.83 -52.47 -34.27
C PRO A 691 -18.50 -51.07 -34.81
N PRO A 692 -18.69 -50.81 -36.11
CA PRO A 692 -18.52 -49.47 -36.68
C PRO A 692 -19.35 -48.42 -35.95
N HIS A 693 -18.76 -47.25 -35.68
CA HIS A 693 -19.38 -46.13 -34.95
C HIS A 693 -19.67 -46.36 -33.45
N SER A 694 -19.11 -47.41 -32.84
CA SER A 694 -19.23 -47.61 -31.39
C SER A 694 -18.56 -46.47 -30.62
N GLN A 695 -19.23 -45.96 -29.58
CA GLN A 695 -18.64 -45.03 -28.63
C GLN A 695 -17.82 -45.85 -27.62
N VAL A 696 -16.50 -45.70 -27.68
CA VAL A 696 -15.56 -46.45 -26.83
C VAL A 696 -14.82 -45.49 -25.91
N LEU A 697 -14.84 -45.76 -24.61
CA LEU A 697 -14.04 -45.00 -23.64
C LEU A 697 -12.61 -45.51 -23.65
N THR A 698 -11.64 -44.64 -23.93
CA THR A 698 -10.22 -45.02 -23.88
C THR A 698 -9.71 -45.04 -22.44
N ASN A 699 -8.69 -45.84 -22.15
CA ASN A 699 -8.02 -45.85 -20.84
C ASN A 699 -7.08 -44.65 -20.61
N PHE A 700 -7.08 -43.66 -21.49
CA PHE A 700 -6.24 -42.48 -21.38
C PHE A 700 -7.05 -41.24 -21.01
N ALA A 701 -6.56 -40.48 -20.03
CA ALA A 701 -7.09 -39.19 -19.63
C ALA A 701 -5.96 -38.16 -19.49
N ILE A 702 -6.29 -36.87 -19.56
CA ILE A 702 -5.39 -35.77 -19.23
C ILE A 702 -5.59 -35.45 -17.75
N GLU A 703 -4.58 -35.68 -16.93
CA GLU A 703 -4.66 -35.39 -15.49
C GLU A 703 -4.18 -33.96 -15.18
N HIS A 704 -5.01 -33.22 -14.45
CA HIS A 704 -4.71 -31.85 -14.03
C HIS A 704 -4.25 -31.80 -12.57
N LEU A 705 -3.26 -30.96 -12.30
CA LEU A 705 -2.79 -30.69 -10.93
C LEU A 705 -3.80 -29.86 -10.13
N HIS A 706 -4.51 -28.96 -10.81
CA HIS A 706 -5.39 -27.98 -10.21
C HIS A 706 -6.62 -27.73 -11.09
N LEU A 707 -7.78 -27.51 -10.47
CA LEU A 707 -8.99 -27.04 -11.12
C LEU A 707 -9.43 -25.70 -10.51
N SER A 708 -9.58 -24.68 -11.35
CA SER A 708 -10.11 -23.38 -10.95
C SER A 708 -11.63 -23.49 -10.72
N TRP A 709 -12.09 -23.14 -9.52
CA TRP A 709 -13.49 -23.14 -9.11
C TRP A 709 -13.98 -21.72 -8.78
N ARG A 710 -15.29 -21.58 -8.52
CA ARG A 710 -15.94 -20.28 -8.25
C ARG A 710 -15.17 -19.44 -7.22
N PHE A 711 -15.19 -18.13 -7.41
CA PHE A 711 -14.52 -17.14 -6.54
C PHE A 711 -12.98 -17.27 -6.45
N GLY A 712 -12.34 -17.91 -7.43
CA GLY A 712 -10.89 -18.04 -7.49
C GLY A 712 -10.31 -19.11 -6.56
N MET A 713 -11.17 -19.97 -6.00
CA MET A 713 -10.74 -21.18 -5.29
C MET A 713 -10.06 -22.14 -6.28
N LYS A 714 -9.00 -22.81 -5.84
CA LYS A 714 -8.31 -23.84 -6.65
C LYS A 714 -8.43 -25.18 -5.94
N LEU A 715 -9.10 -26.13 -6.55
CA LEU A 715 -9.11 -27.53 -6.11
C LEU A 715 -7.82 -28.21 -6.56
N SER A 716 -7.26 -29.10 -5.76
CA SER A 716 -6.06 -29.85 -6.14
C SER A 716 -5.96 -31.18 -5.43
N ARG A 717 -5.24 -32.15 -6.01
CA ARG A 717 -4.93 -33.42 -5.32
C ARG A 717 -4.12 -33.24 -4.02
N HIS A 718 -3.34 -32.16 -3.92
CA HIS A 718 -2.45 -31.92 -2.79
C HIS A 718 -3.07 -31.00 -1.72
N SER A 719 -2.67 -31.24 -0.47
CA SER A 719 -2.96 -30.33 0.64
C SER A 719 -2.49 -28.89 0.34
N PRO A 720 -3.23 -27.85 0.77
CA PRO A 720 -4.42 -27.90 1.63
C PRO A 720 -5.77 -27.96 0.89
N ASN A 721 -5.77 -27.94 -0.45
CA ASN A 721 -7.00 -27.79 -1.24
C ASN A 721 -7.50 -29.11 -1.85
N ASN A 722 -7.26 -30.21 -1.14
CA ASN A 722 -7.60 -31.57 -1.55
C ASN A 722 -8.87 -32.13 -0.91
N LEU A 723 -9.55 -31.35 -0.05
CA LEU A 723 -10.76 -31.78 0.62
C LEU A 723 -11.98 -31.03 0.08
N ILE A 724 -13.04 -31.77 -0.20
CA ILE A 724 -14.33 -31.23 -0.67
C ILE A 724 -15.50 -31.86 0.09
N PHE A 725 -16.65 -31.20 -0.01
CA PHE A 725 -17.93 -31.76 0.41
C PHE A 725 -18.69 -32.23 -0.81
N VAL A 726 -19.09 -33.49 -0.83
CA VAL A 726 -19.91 -34.07 -1.90
C VAL A 726 -21.33 -34.23 -1.39
N LYS A 727 -22.30 -33.67 -2.12
CA LYS A 727 -23.72 -33.78 -1.79
C LYS A 727 -24.35 -34.94 -2.56
N LYS A 728 -24.76 -36.00 -1.87
CA LYS A 728 -25.40 -37.18 -2.46
C LYS A 728 -26.92 -37.09 -2.21
N GLY A 729 -27.66 -36.49 -3.15
CA GLY A 729 -29.11 -36.32 -3.03
C GLY A 729 -29.55 -35.10 -2.22
N LYS A 730 -30.77 -35.10 -1.66
CA LYS A 730 -31.38 -33.91 -1.05
C LYS A 730 -30.81 -33.54 0.34
N SER A 731 -30.25 -34.50 1.08
CA SER A 731 -29.93 -34.31 2.51
C SER A 731 -28.54 -34.80 2.97
N ASP A 732 -27.88 -35.68 2.21
CA ASP A 732 -26.59 -36.25 2.64
C ASP A 732 -25.40 -35.47 2.07
N ILE A 733 -24.52 -35.03 2.98
CA ILE A 733 -23.25 -34.38 2.66
C ILE A 733 -22.14 -35.23 3.28
N GLN A 734 -21.19 -35.69 2.46
CA GLN A 734 -20.04 -36.47 2.90
C GLN A 734 -18.73 -35.75 2.55
N PHE A 735 -17.70 -35.96 3.38
CA PHE A 735 -16.36 -35.46 3.12
C PHE A 735 -15.64 -36.35 2.12
N ALA A 736 -14.92 -35.74 1.20
CA ALA A 736 -14.16 -36.46 0.18
C ALA A 736 -12.80 -35.81 -0.07
N GLN A 737 -11.80 -36.65 -0.33
CA GLN A 737 -10.48 -36.21 -0.76
C GLN A 737 -10.36 -36.37 -2.28
N ILE A 738 -9.85 -35.34 -2.97
CA ILE A 738 -9.60 -35.38 -4.41
C ILE A 738 -8.43 -36.33 -4.71
N ALA A 739 -8.71 -37.42 -5.41
CA ALA A 739 -7.73 -38.37 -5.90
C ALA A 739 -7.22 -37.97 -7.29
N HIS A 740 -8.13 -37.67 -8.22
CA HIS A 740 -7.82 -37.30 -9.60
C HIS A 740 -8.69 -36.15 -10.12
N ILE A 741 -8.11 -35.33 -11.00
CA ILE A 741 -8.81 -34.31 -11.78
C ILE A 741 -8.53 -34.63 -13.25
N LEU A 742 -9.54 -35.07 -14.00
CA LEU A 742 -9.36 -35.71 -15.30
C LEU A 742 -10.14 -34.99 -16.40
N ASP A 743 -9.50 -34.74 -17.54
CA ASP A 743 -10.19 -34.46 -18.80
C ASP A 743 -10.08 -35.68 -19.71
N LEU A 744 -11.21 -36.13 -20.26
CA LEU A 744 -11.25 -37.26 -21.19
C LEU A 744 -10.64 -36.87 -22.53
N VAL A 745 -9.90 -37.79 -23.15
CA VAL A 745 -9.26 -37.57 -24.46
C VAL A 745 -10.29 -37.49 -25.59
N ASN A 746 -11.46 -38.09 -25.42
CA ASN A 746 -12.58 -38.06 -26.37
C ASN A 746 -13.65 -37.07 -25.88
N ASN A 747 -13.57 -35.82 -26.37
CA ASN A 747 -14.51 -34.73 -26.02
C ASN A 747 -15.98 -35.01 -26.40
N ASP A 748 -16.24 -36.03 -27.21
CA ASP A 748 -17.60 -36.43 -27.62
C ASP A 748 -18.34 -37.22 -26.53
N VAL A 749 -17.62 -37.73 -25.51
CA VAL A 749 -18.19 -38.55 -24.42
C VAL A 749 -18.64 -37.69 -23.23
N HIS A 750 -17.83 -36.74 -22.77
CA HIS A 750 -18.18 -35.85 -21.66
C HIS A 750 -17.52 -34.48 -21.84
N LYS A 751 -18.24 -33.40 -21.52
CA LYS A 751 -17.73 -32.02 -21.62
C LYS A 751 -17.33 -31.49 -20.25
N GLY A 752 -16.03 -31.32 -20.04
CA GLY A 752 -15.45 -30.71 -18.85
C GLY A 752 -14.74 -31.70 -17.93
N PRO A 753 -14.06 -31.17 -16.89
CA PRO A 753 -13.21 -31.95 -16.00
C PRO A 753 -14.05 -32.79 -15.04
N ILE A 754 -13.63 -34.03 -14.86
CA ILE A 754 -14.21 -35.03 -13.96
C ILE A 754 -13.35 -35.14 -12.70
N LEU A 755 -13.99 -35.12 -11.53
CA LEU A 755 -13.30 -35.30 -10.25
C LEU A 755 -13.48 -36.74 -9.76
N MET A 756 -12.38 -37.46 -9.55
CA MET A 756 -12.42 -38.71 -8.78
C MET A 756 -12.00 -38.43 -7.35
N VAL A 757 -12.82 -38.86 -6.40
CA VAL A 757 -12.63 -38.56 -4.98
C VAL A 757 -12.76 -39.81 -4.12
N CYS A 758 -12.00 -39.89 -3.04
CA CYS A 758 -12.13 -40.92 -2.01
C CYS A 758 -13.01 -40.36 -0.89
N LEU A 759 -14.12 -41.02 -0.58
CA LEU A 759 -14.96 -40.64 0.56
C LEU A 759 -14.26 -41.06 1.86
N PHE A 760 -14.41 -40.26 2.92
CA PHE A 760 -13.91 -40.61 4.25
C PHE A 760 -14.80 -40.05 5.35
N ASP A 761 -14.76 -40.66 6.53
CA ASP A 761 -15.41 -40.18 7.74
C ASP A 761 -14.38 -39.50 8.66
N PRO A 762 -14.45 -38.16 8.86
CA PRO A 762 -13.47 -37.44 9.67
C PRO A 762 -13.46 -37.84 11.15
N VAL A 763 -14.48 -38.55 11.64
CA VAL A 763 -14.55 -39.02 13.04
C VAL A 763 -13.89 -40.39 13.20
N GLN A 764 -13.98 -41.27 12.20
CA GLN A 764 -13.42 -42.64 12.29
C GLN A 764 -12.02 -42.77 11.68
N ASP A 765 -11.71 -42.02 10.62
CA ASP A 765 -10.50 -42.24 9.80
C ASP A 765 -9.28 -41.42 10.25
N TYR A 766 -9.37 -40.64 11.32
CA TYR A 766 -8.28 -39.77 11.80
C TYR A 766 -7.11 -40.56 12.44
N GLU A 767 -7.34 -41.81 12.88
CA GLU A 767 -6.35 -42.62 13.61
C GLU A 767 -5.50 -43.55 12.75
N VAL A 768 -5.92 -43.88 11.51
CA VAL A 768 -5.31 -44.99 10.74
C VAL A 768 -4.31 -44.51 9.67
N GLY A 769 -4.33 -43.23 9.29
CA GLY A 769 -3.52 -42.74 8.17
C GLY A 769 -4.12 -43.14 6.81
N PHE A 770 -3.99 -42.25 5.83
CA PHE A 770 -4.75 -42.26 4.57
C PHE A 770 -4.35 -43.34 3.54
N GLU A 771 -3.69 -44.42 3.95
CA GLU A 771 -3.28 -45.52 3.08
C GLU A 771 -4.28 -46.68 3.19
N GLY A 772 -5.42 -46.61 2.49
CA GLY A 772 -6.34 -47.76 2.42
C GLY A 772 -7.77 -47.54 1.94
N LEU A 773 -8.14 -46.37 1.39
CA LEU A 773 -9.49 -46.14 0.88
C LEU A 773 -9.56 -46.45 -0.63
N ASP A 774 -9.93 -47.69 -0.96
CA ASP A 774 -10.00 -48.21 -2.35
C ASP A 774 -11.31 -47.89 -3.10
N ASP A 775 -12.27 -47.20 -2.46
CA ASP A 775 -13.54 -46.83 -3.09
C ASP A 775 -13.51 -45.40 -3.63
N PHE A 776 -13.41 -45.27 -4.95
CA PHE A 776 -13.51 -43.99 -5.66
C PHE A 776 -14.96 -43.63 -5.98
N LEU A 777 -15.32 -42.36 -5.78
CA LEU A 777 -16.53 -41.76 -6.29
C LEU A 777 -16.18 -40.79 -7.42
N VAL A 778 -16.88 -40.90 -8.55
CA VAL A 778 -16.75 -39.98 -9.70
C VAL A 778 -17.81 -38.89 -9.58
N VAL A 779 -17.38 -37.62 -9.59
CA VAL A 779 -18.18 -36.40 -9.36
C VAL A 779 -18.04 -35.41 -10.51
#